data_AF-A0A6N4ULC2-F1
#
_entry.id   AF-A0A6N4ULC2-F1
#
_cell.length_a   1.000
_cell.length_b   1.000
_cell.length_c   1.000
_cell.angle_alpha   90.00
_cell.angle_beta   90.00
_cell.angle_gamma   90.00
#
_symmetry.space_group_name_H-M   'P 1'
#
loop_
_entity.id
_entity.type
_entity.pdbx_description
1 polymer ?
#
loop_
_entity_poly.entity_id
_entity_poly.type
_entity_poly.pdbx_seq_one_letter_code
_entity_poly.pdbx_strand_id
1 'polypeptide(L)'
;MSAHDAPTDAFPVTGPPRQAQHGGIAKWIRRLAIPIIIGWVALIGILNTAVPQLEEVGKMRSVSMSPDQAPSMIAMKRVGEVFQEFKSNSSVMVVLEGDEPLDVKAHDYYDEVVAKLEADTKHVEHVQDFWGDPLTASGAQSSDGKASYVQVYTAGNQGEALANESVEAVQQIVESVTPPPGVKAYVTGPAALAADQHIAGDRSVRIIEALTFTVIIIMLLLVYRSIITVVLTLVMVVLSLSAARGVVAALGFYDIIGLSTFATNLLVTLAIAASTDYAIFLIGRYQEARSVGEDREQAYYTMFHGTAHVVLGSGLTIAGATLCLHFTNLPYFRSLGIPLAIGMVTGVIAALTLGPAIISVASRFGKTLEPKRAMRTRGWRKIGAAVVRWPGPILVATIALSLIGLLTLPGYQTNYNDRQYLPADLPANTGYAASDRHFSQARMNPELLLIESDHDLRNSADFLVVDRIAKRIFQVPGISRVQAITRPQGTPIEHTSIPFQISMQGTTQMMNMKYMQDRMKDMLVQADEMQKTVDTMEKMLRLTKEMSDTTHSMVGKMHTMVVDVAEMRDHIADFDDFFRPIRNYLYWEPKCFNIPLCWSMRSVFDSLDGIDTMTDDIQKLMPDMDRLDELMPQMLTIMPPMITTMKNMKNMMLTMQATMGGLQDQMEAMMENQTAMGQAFDASKNDDSFYLPPETFENPDFKRGMKMFLSPDGHAVRFIISHEGDPMSPEGISHIEGIQQAAKEAIKGTPLEGSKIYLGGTAATFKDMQEGANYDLLIAGIAALCLIFIIMLILTRSVVAAAVIVGTVVLSLGASFGLSVLIWQHLIGLELHWMVIAMAVIVLLAVGADYNLLLVARFKEEIHAGLNTGIIRAMGGTGSVVTSAGLVFAFTMMSMAISELAVIGQVGTTIGLGLLFDTLVIRSFMTPSIAALMGKWFWWPQRVRQRPVPAPWPQPVQREPQDSLT
;
A
#
# COMPACT_ATOMS: atom_id res chain seq x y z
N MET A 1 -68.02 -45.89 41.60
CA MET A 1 -67.77 -45.60 43.03
C MET A 1 -66.57 -44.66 43.12
N SER A 2 -66.84 -43.36 43.29
CA SER A 2 -66.01 -42.27 43.85
C SER A 2 -66.57 -40.96 43.30
N ALA A 3 -67.67 -40.53 43.91
CA ALA A 3 -68.31 -39.26 43.66
C ALA A 3 -67.56 -38.19 44.44
N HIS A 4 -66.86 -37.27 43.75
CA HIS A 4 -66.50 -35.91 44.25
C HIS A 4 -65.80 -35.06 43.16
N ASP A 5 -66.21 -35.16 41.89
CA ASP A 5 -65.90 -34.10 40.91
C ASP A 5 -67.13 -33.22 40.74
N ALA A 6 -67.02 -31.97 41.19
CA ALA A 6 -68.01 -30.94 40.89
C ALA A 6 -68.02 -30.71 39.37
N PRO A 7 -69.20 -30.63 38.71
CA PRO A 7 -69.26 -30.29 37.31
C PRO A 7 -68.78 -28.83 37.19
N THR A 8 -67.61 -28.64 36.58
CA THR A 8 -67.21 -27.32 36.11
C THR A 8 -68.05 -27.04 34.88
N ASP A 9 -69.14 -26.29 35.07
CA ASP A 9 -69.94 -25.76 33.98
C ASP A 9 -69.01 -25.08 32.97
N ALA A 10 -69.22 -25.41 31.69
CA ALA A 10 -68.53 -24.76 30.60
C ALA A 10 -68.77 -23.25 30.70
N PHE A 11 -67.69 -22.45 30.75
CA PHE A 11 -67.80 -21.01 30.62
C PHE A 11 -68.66 -20.70 29.38
N PRO A 12 -69.70 -19.85 29.50
CA PRO A 12 -70.48 -19.46 28.35
C PRO A 12 -69.54 -18.77 27.38
N VAL A 13 -69.36 -19.39 26.21
CA VAL A 13 -68.70 -18.76 25.07
C VAL A 13 -69.52 -17.52 24.76
N THR A 14 -68.95 -16.34 24.98
CA THR A 14 -69.54 -15.08 24.52
C THR A 14 -69.96 -15.28 23.07
N GLY A 15 -71.24 -15.08 22.76
CA GLY A 15 -71.78 -15.20 21.41
C GLY A 15 -70.94 -14.41 20.40
N PRO A 16 -70.99 -14.78 19.11
CA PRO A 16 -70.08 -14.24 18.10
C PRO A 16 -70.08 -12.71 18.15
N PRO A 17 -68.90 -12.06 18.19
CA PRO A 17 -68.84 -10.61 18.21
C PRO A 17 -69.62 -10.06 17.01
N ARG A 18 -70.44 -9.03 17.26
CA ARG A 18 -71.17 -8.27 16.22
C ARG A 18 -70.30 -8.12 14.98
N GLN A 19 -70.84 -8.52 13.81
CA GLN A 19 -70.23 -8.32 12.50
C GLN A 19 -69.66 -6.90 12.41
N ALA A 20 -68.35 -6.77 12.56
CA ALA A 20 -67.66 -5.53 12.28
C ALA A 20 -67.89 -5.24 10.79
N GLN A 21 -68.26 -4.01 10.44
CA GLN A 21 -68.40 -3.60 9.05
C GLN A 21 -67.08 -3.89 8.32
N HIS A 22 -67.08 -4.94 7.50
CA HIS A 22 -65.95 -5.30 6.63
C HIS A 22 -65.83 -4.26 5.51
N GLY A 23 -65.19 -3.13 5.82
CA GLY A 23 -64.91 -2.02 4.90
C GLY A 23 -63.41 -1.79 4.74
N GLY A 24 -62.99 -1.29 3.56
CA GLY A 24 -61.60 -0.88 3.29
C GLY A 24 -60.80 -1.80 2.34
N ILE A 25 -59.48 -1.61 2.34
CA ILE A 25 -58.51 -2.22 1.42
C ILE A 25 -58.55 -3.76 1.46
N ALA A 26 -58.73 -4.36 2.65
CA ALA A 26 -58.77 -5.81 2.84
C ALA A 26 -59.85 -6.51 1.98
N LYS A 27 -61.02 -5.89 1.84
CA LYS A 27 -62.15 -6.41 1.06
C LYS A 27 -61.87 -6.38 -0.43
N TRP A 28 -61.25 -5.31 -0.91
CA TRP A 28 -60.85 -5.18 -2.31
C TRP A 28 -59.76 -6.17 -2.68
N ILE A 29 -58.74 -6.35 -1.84
CA ILE A 29 -57.69 -7.35 -2.05
C ILE A 29 -58.29 -8.77 -2.13
N ARG A 30 -59.25 -9.10 -1.25
CA ARG A 30 -59.91 -10.41 -1.28
C ARG A 30 -60.77 -10.64 -2.54
N ARG A 31 -61.48 -9.60 -3.00
CA ARG A 31 -62.30 -9.65 -4.22
C ARG A 31 -61.44 -9.74 -5.48
N LEU A 32 -60.36 -8.95 -5.55
CA LEU A 32 -59.44 -8.86 -6.68
C LEU A 32 -58.24 -9.81 -6.54
N ALA A 33 -58.33 -10.84 -5.68
CA ALA A 33 -57.18 -11.71 -5.36
C ALA A 33 -56.55 -12.35 -6.61
N ILE A 34 -57.37 -12.86 -7.54
CA ILE A 34 -56.88 -13.48 -8.79
C ILE A 34 -56.24 -12.41 -9.70
N PRO A 35 -56.91 -11.28 -10.03
CA PRO A 35 -56.27 -10.18 -10.76
C PRO A 35 -54.96 -9.66 -10.15
N ILE A 36 -54.88 -9.57 -8.82
CA ILE A 36 -53.66 -9.11 -8.12
C ILE A 36 -52.52 -10.10 -8.32
N ILE A 37 -52.77 -11.40 -8.15
CA ILE A 37 -51.76 -12.44 -8.39
C ILE A 37 -51.29 -12.42 -9.84
N ILE A 38 -52.23 -12.37 -10.79
CA ILE A 38 -51.91 -12.31 -12.22
C ILE A 38 -51.13 -11.03 -12.54
N GLY A 39 -51.51 -9.89 -11.97
CA GLY A 39 -50.83 -8.61 -12.15
C GLY A 39 -49.38 -8.65 -11.67
N TRP A 40 -49.11 -9.24 -10.49
CA TRP A 40 -47.75 -9.43 -9.99
C TRP A 40 -46.94 -10.41 -10.85
N VAL A 41 -47.54 -11.55 -11.24
CA VAL A 41 -46.86 -12.52 -12.12
C VAL A 41 -46.56 -11.90 -13.49
N ALA A 42 -47.48 -11.11 -14.04
CA ALA A 42 -47.27 -10.37 -15.28
C ALA A 42 -46.18 -9.30 -15.13
N LEU A 43 -46.18 -8.54 -14.03
CA LEU A 43 -45.12 -7.57 -13.74
C LEU A 43 -43.75 -8.25 -13.64
N ILE A 44 -43.65 -9.35 -12.90
CA ILE A 44 -42.41 -10.14 -12.78
C ILE A 44 -41.98 -10.66 -14.15
N GLY A 45 -42.92 -11.20 -14.94
CA GLY A 45 -42.65 -11.68 -16.30
C GLY A 45 -42.16 -10.58 -17.24
N ILE A 46 -42.77 -9.39 -17.18
CA ILE A 46 -42.36 -8.23 -17.97
C ILE A 46 -40.98 -7.75 -17.54
N LEU A 47 -40.73 -7.58 -16.24
CA LEU A 47 -39.44 -7.08 -15.74
C LEU A 47 -38.30 -8.06 -16.06
N ASN A 48 -38.52 -9.37 -15.91
CA ASN A 48 -37.51 -10.39 -16.22
C ASN A 48 -37.28 -10.62 -17.72
N THR A 49 -38.17 -10.14 -18.60
CA THR A 49 -37.99 -10.25 -20.07
C THR A 49 -37.52 -8.95 -20.70
N ALA A 50 -37.92 -7.80 -20.14
CA ALA A 50 -37.52 -6.48 -20.63
C ALA A 50 -36.13 -6.07 -20.13
N VAL A 51 -35.68 -6.61 -19.00
CA VAL A 51 -34.40 -6.25 -18.35
C VAL A 51 -33.63 -7.53 -17.98
N PRO A 52 -32.29 -7.54 -18.13
CA PRO A 52 -31.45 -8.63 -17.61
C PRO A 52 -31.62 -8.83 -16.09
N GLN A 53 -31.17 -9.98 -15.60
CA GLN A 53 -31.23 -10.27 -14.16
C GLN A 53 -30.38 -9.28 -13.35
N LEU A 54 -30.75 -9.09 -12.07
CA LEU A 54 -30.12 -8.11 -11.19
C LEU A 54 -28.59 -8.28 -11.12
N GLU A 55 -28.12 -9.51 -11.15
CA GLU A 55 -26.71 -9.87 -11.10
C GLU A 55 -25.96 -9.36 -12.35
N GLU A 56 -26.53 -9.55 -13.54
CA GLU A 56 -25.95 -9.06 -14.80
C GLU A 56 -26.05 -7.54 -14.92
N VAL A 57 -27.17 -6.93 -14.51
CA VAL A 57 -27.28 -5.46 -14.42
C VAL A 57 -26.27 -4.90 -13.42
N GLY A 58 -26.05 -5.59 -12.31
CA GLY A 58 -25.05 -5.25 -11.31
C GLY A 58 -23.64 -5.24 -11.88
N LYS A 59 -23.30 -6.17 -12.78
CA LYS A 59 -22.01 -6.18 -13.50
C LYS A 59 -21.90 -5.04 -14.50
N MET A 60 -22.94 -4.82 -15.32
CA MET A 60 -22.91 -3.78 -16.36
C MET A 60 -22.91 -2.36 -15.79
N ARG A 61 -23.48 -2.16 -14.61
CA ARG A 61 -23.69 -0.86 -13.94
C ARG A 61 -23.04 -0.82 -12.57
N SER A 62 -21.90 -1.49 -12.42
CA SER A 62 -21.14 -1.45 -11.19
C SER A 62 -20.54 -0.06 -10.99
N VAL A 63 -20.67 0.47 -9.78
CA VAL A 63 -20.13 1.78 -9.41
C VAL A 63 -18.83 1.63 -8.63
N SER A 64 -17.91 2.58 -8.81
CA SER A 64 -16.67 2.64 -8.04
C SER A 64 -16.95 2.68 -6.54
N MET A 65 -16.22 1.86 -5.79
CA MET A 65 -16.31 1.83 -4.32
C MET A 65 -15.28 2.75 -3.64
N SER A 66 -14.35 3.30 -4.42
CA SER A 66 -13.34 4.23 -3.89
C SER A 66 -13.95 5.61 -3.64
N PRO A 67 -13.66 6.27 -2.50
CA PRO A 67 -14.20 7.58 -2.19
C PRO A 67 -13.56 8.67 -3.06
N ASP A 68 -14.20 9.05 -4.18
CA ASP A 68 -13.69 10.04 -5.12
C ASP A 68 -13.40 11.43 -4.52
N GLN A 69 -14.05 11.76 -3.40
CA GLN A 69 -13.87 13.04 -2.70
C GLN A 69 -12.79 12.98 -1.61
N ALA A 70 -12.20 11.81 -1.37
CA ALA A 70 -11.15 11.66 -0.36
C ALA A 70 -9.86 12.38 -0.80
N PRO A 71 -9.16 13.07 0.12
CA PRO A 71 -7.91 13.76 -0.18
C PRO A 71 -6.87 12.88 -0.89
N SER A 72 -6.71 11.62 -0.48
CA SER A 72 -5.79 10.66 -1.09
C SER A 72 -6.18 10.30 -2.53
N MET A 73 -7.46 10.14 -2.80
CA MET A 73 -7.96 9.82 -4.15
C MET A 73 -7.84 11.02 -5.09
N ILE A 74 -8.10 12.23 -4.58
CA ILE A 74 -7.85 13.48 -5.31
C ILE A 74 -6.35 13.61 -5.60
N ALA A 75 -5.49 13.32 -4.63
CA ALA A 75 -4.04 13.35 -4.80
C ALA A 75 -3.58 12.37 -5.89
N MET A 76 -4.06 11.12 -5.87
CA MET A 76 -3.72 10.11 -6.87
C MET A 76 -4.16 10.53 -8.29
N LYS A 77 -5.41 10.99 -8.45
CA LYS A 77 -5.89 11.50 -9.75
C LYS A 77 -5.08 12.71 -10.22
N ARG A 78 -4.72 13.59 -9.28
CA ARG A 78 -3.90 14.77 -9.58
C ARG A 78 -2.49 14.41 -10.03
N VAL A 79 -1.85 13.41 -9.42
CA VAL A 79 -0.57 12.85 -9.88
C VAL A 79 -0.69 12.37 -11.32
N GLY A 80 -1.71 11.56 -11.63
CA GLY A 80 -1.93 11.07 -12.98
C GLY A 80 -2.16 12.19 -14.01
N GLU A 81 -2.95 13.21 -13.66
CA GLU A 81 -3.22 14.37 -14.51
C GLU A 81 -1.95 15.22 -14.78
N VAL A 82 -1.18 15.52 -13.74
CA VAL A 82 0.01 16.39 -13.82
C VAL A 82 1.15 15.70 -14.56
N PHE A 83 1.30 14.38 -14.37
CA PHE A 83 2.28 13.58 -15.11
C PHE A 83 1.79 13.15 -16.50
N GLN A 84 0.52 13.37 -16.82
CA GLN A 84 -0.14 12.92 -18.07
C GLN A 84 -0.09 11.40 -18.25
N GLU A 85 -0.13 10.65 -17.15
CA GLU A 85 -0.02 9.19 -17.14
C GLU A 85 -1.40 8.54 -17.10
N PHE A 86 -2.27 8.93 -16.17
CA PHE A 86 -3.58 8.30 -15.98
C PHE A 86 -4.62 9.27 -15.44
N LYS A 87 -5.89 8.92 -15.59
CA LYS A 87 -7.06 9.68 -15.09
C LYS A 87 -7.93 8.83 -14.17
N SER A 88 -7.83 7.52 -14.30
CA SER A 88 -8.53 6.57 -13.45
C SER A 88 -7.85 6.39 -12.09
N ASN A 89 -8.51 5.68 -11.19
CA ASN A 89 -7.92 5.20 -9.94
C ASN A 89 -7.61 3.69 -9.96
N SER A 90 -7.66 3.06 -11.14
CA SER A 90 -7.51 1.61 -11.30
C SER A 90 -6.08 1.28 -11.67
N SER A 91 -5.43 0.43 -10.88
CA SER A 91 -4.10 -0.06 -11.18
C SER A 91 -3.95 -1.55 -10.89
N VAL A 92 -3.17 -2.19 -11.76
CA VAL A 92 -2.85 -3.60 -11.78
C VAL A 92 -1.34 -3.72 -11.71
N MET A 93 -0.85 -4.77 -11.07
CA MET A 93 0.56 -5.06 -10.95
C MET A 93 0.84 -6.41 -11.58
N VAL A 94 1.81 -6.46 -12.47
CA VAL A 94 2.28 -7.72 -13.06
C VAL A 94 3.59 -8.09 -12.39
N VAL A 95 3.60 -9.22 -11.67
CA VAL A 95 4.75 -9.71 -10.90
C VAL A 95 5.36 -10.88 -11.64
N LEU A 96 6.65 -10.79 -11.94
CA LEU A 96 7.46 -11.86 -12.50
C LEU A 96 8.25 -12.51 -11.36
N GLU A 97 8.17 -13.83 -11.26
CA GLU A 97 8.87 -14.65 -10.28
C GLU A 97 9.67 -15.74 -11.01
N GLY A 98 10.97 -15.81 -10.75
CA GLY A 98 11.89 -16.83 -11.24
C GLY A 98 12.37 -17.77 -10.15
N ASP A 99 12.53 -19.06 -10.47
CA ASP A 99 13.18 -20.04 -9.58
C ASP A 99 14.67 -19.68 -9.35
N GLU A 100 15.31 -19.12 -10.38
CA GLU A 100 16.68 -18.57 -10.42
C GLU A 100 16.64 -17.04 -10.63
N PRO A 101 17.75 -16.31 -10.38
CA PRO A 101 17.81 -14.88 -10.69
C PRO A 101 17.41 -14.59 -12.13
N LEU A 102 16.59 -13.56 -12.33
CA LEU A 102 16.02 -13.21 -13.63
C LEU A 102 17.14 -12.92 -14.63
N ASP A 103 17.17 -13.69 -15.71
CA ASP A 103 18.18 -13.61 -16.77
C ASP A 103 17.69 -12.75 -17.95
N VAL A 104 18.49 -12.72 -19.03
CA VAL A 104 18.16 -11.96 -20.24
C VAL A 104 16.86 -12.47 -20.88
N LYS A 105 16.54 -13.77 -20.81
CA LYS A 105 15.30 -14.30 -21.38
C LYS A 105 14.08 -13.87 -20.59
N ALA A 106 14.21 -13.76 -19.27
CA ALA A 106 13.17 -13.20 -18.42
C ALA A 106 12.93 -11.71 -18.74
N HIS A 107 14.00 -10.98 -19.06
CA HIS A 107 13.91 -9.59 -19.51
C HIS A 107 13.26 -9.47 -20.90
N ASP A 108 13.62 -10.31 -21.87
CA ASP A 108 13.01 -10.34 -23.20
C ASP A 108 11.49 -10.63 -23.11
N TYR A 109 11.11 -11.56 -22.24
CA TYR A 109 9.70 -11.86 -21.95
C TYR A 109 8.97 -10.65 -21.35
N TYR A 110 9.61 -9.97 -20.40
CA TYR A 110 9.08 -8.76 -19.79
C TYR A 110 8.88 -7.63 -20.80
N ASP A 111 9.87 -7.39 -21.66
CA ASP A 111 9.81 -6.36 -22.69
C ASP A 111 8.68 -6.64 -23.70
N GLU A 112 8.45 -7.92 -24.05
CA GLU A 112 7.31 -8.30 -24.90
C GLU A 112 5.95 -8.05 -24.21
N VAL A 113 5.84 -8.38 -22.92
CA VAL A 113 4.62 -8.11 -22.13
C VAL A 113 4.36 -6.61 -22.04
N VAL A 114 5.37 -5.81 -21.68
CA VAL A 114 5.25 -4.34 -21.59
C VAL A 114 4.86 -3.73 -22.93
N ALA A 115 5.50 -4.14 -24.03
CA ALA A 115 5.16 -3.63 -25.36
C ALA A 115 3.72 -3.94 -25.78
N LYS A 116 3.19 -5.12 -25.42
CA LYS A 116 1.77 -5.47 -25.68
C LYS A 116 0.81 -4.69 -24.79
N LEU A 117 1.17 -4.44 -23.53
CA LEU A 117 0.38 -3.62 -22.61
C LEU A 117 0.30 -2.17 -23.09
N GLU A 118 1.42 -1.58 -23.51
CA GLU A 118 1.46 -0.23 -24.07
C GLU A 118 0.69 -0.10 -25.40
N ALA A 119 0.60 -1.19 -26.18
CA ALA A 119 -0.17 -1.21 -27.42
C ALA A 119 -1.69 -1.18 -27.21
N ASP A 120 -2.19 -1.60 -26.05
CA ASP A 120 -3.63 -1.57 -25.72
C ASP A 120 -4.06 -0.22 -25.13
N THR A 121 -4.22 0.77 -26.00
CA THR A 121 -4.66 2.12 -25.60
C THR A 121 -6.14 2.19 -25.16
N LYS A 122 -6.90 1.08 -25.22
CA LYS A 122 -8.31 1.06 -24.79
C LYS A 122 -8.40 0.74 -23.30
N HIS A 123 -7.61 -0.22 -22.82
CA HIS A 123 -7.67 -0.72 -21.45
C HIS A 123 -6.49 -0.30 -20.58
N VAL A 124 -5.36 0.08 -21.18
CA VAL A 124 -4.17 0.56 -20.48
C VAL A 124 -3.99 2.05 -20.73
N GLU A 125 -3.93 2.84 -19.66
CA GLU A 125 -3.67 4.27 -19.74
C GLU A 125 -2.16 4.54 -19.69
N HIS A 126 -1.44 3.85 -18.80
CA HIS A 126 0.00 4.00 -18.65
C HIS A 126 0.65 2.78 -18.03
N VAL A 127 1.84 2.43 -18.50
CA VAL A 127 2.71 1.40 -17.92
C VAL A 127 3.90 2.10 -17.27
N GLN A 128 4.02 1.95 -15.95
CA GLN A 128 5.17 2.47 -15.21
C GLN A 128 6.26 1.40 -15.17
N ASP A 129 7.08 1.40 -16.22
CA ASP A 129 8.22 0.49 -16.38
C ASP A 129 9.47 1.05 -15.69
N PHE A 130 9.81 0.48 -14.54
CA PHE A 130 11.09 0.74 -13.87
C PHE A 130 12.17 -0.28 -14.21
N TRP A 131 11.81 -1.50 -14.62
CA TRP A 131 12.78 -2.58 -14.83
C TRP A 131 13.49 -2.50 -16.19
N GLY A 132 12.81 -1.96 -17.22
CA GLY A 132 13.36 -1.82 -18.57
C GLY A 132 14.50 -0.79 -18.69
N ASP A 133 14.66 0.13 -17.73
CA ASP A 133 15.83 1.02 -17.67
C ASP A 133 16.81 0.60 -16.54
N PRO A 134 18.09 0.33 -16.86
CA PRO A 134 19.12 -0.03 -15.87
C PRO A 134 19.26 0.97 -14.71
N LEU A 135 18.95 2.26 -14.91
CA LEU A 135 19.03 3.28 -13.86
C LEU A 135 17.97 3.11 -12.77
N THR A 136 16.82 2.53 -13.13
CA THR A 136 15.67 2.36 -12.24
C THR A 136 15.35 0.90 -11.93
N ALA A 137 16.04 -0.05 -12.58
CA ALA A 137 15.83 -1.47 -12.43
C ALA A 137 15.89 -1.95 -10.97
N SER A 138 16.81 -1.41 -10.17
CA SER A 138 16.94 -1.72 -8.74
C SER A 138 15.75 -1.29 -7.89
N GLY A 139 14.90 -0.39 -8.42
CA GLY A 139 13.65 0.04 -7.81
C GLY A 139 12.57 -1.04 -7.86
N ALA A 140 12.46 -1.75 -8.99
CA ALA A 140 11.44 -2.78 -9.26
C ALA A 140 11.93 -4.22 -9.03
N GLN A 141 13.24 -4.47 -9.11
CA GLN A 141 13.80 -5.80 -8.88
C GLN A 141 13.94 -6.11 -7.37
N SER A 142 13.73 -7.37 -7.01
CA SER A 142 13.93 -7.87 -5.66
C SER A 142 15.42 -7.91 -5.28
N SER A 143 15.72 -7.87 -3.98
CA SER A 143 17.11 -7.90 -3.49
C SER A 143 17.84 -9.20 -3.79
N ASP A 144 17.11 -10.30 -4.01
CA ASP A 144 17.66 -11.59 -4.43
C ASP A 144 17.74 -11.77 -5.95
N GLY A 145 17.27 -10.77 -6.73
CA GLY A 145 17.28 -10.78 -8.20
C GLY A 145 16.27 -11.73 -8.84
N LYS A 146 15.44 -12.43 -8.06
CA LYS A 146 14.52 -13.48 -8.54
C LYS A 146 13.13 -12.97 -8.93
N ALA A 147 12.76 -11.76 -8.54
CA ALA A 147 11.47 -11.20 -8.87
C ALA A 147 11.58 -9.75 -9.36
N SER A 148 10.65 -9.36 -10.22
CA SER A 148 10.48 -7.99 -10.70
C SER A 148 8.98 -7.71 -10.86
N TYR A 149 8.57 -6.45 -10.81
CA TYR A 149 7.18 -6.06 -11.03
C TYR A 149 7.07 -4.83 -11.92
N VAL A 150 5.95 -4.73 -12.63
CA VAL A 150 5.54 -3.54 -13.38
C VAL A 150 4.16 -3.08 -12.93
N GLN A 151 4.01 -1.77 -12.74
CA GLN A 151 2.73 -1.16 -12.39
C GLN A 151 2.02 -0.71 -13.67
N VAL A 152 0.78 -1.14 -13.85
CA VAL A 152 -0.05 -0.86 -15.01
C VAL A 152 -1.28 -0.07 -14.55
N TYR A 153 -1.39 1.18 -14.97
CA TYR A 153 -2.57 2.00 -14.75
C TYR A 153 -3.59 1.72 -15.86
N THR A 154 -4.79 1.30 -15.47
CA THR A 154 -5.82 0.76 -16.37
C THR A 154 -6.99 1.72 -16.51
N ALA A 155 -7.74 1.62 -17.61
CA ALA A 155 -8.89 2.48 -17.87
C ALA A 155 -10.09 2.13 -16.98
N GLY A 156 -10.86 3.15 -16.58
CA GLY A 156 -12.04 3.00 -15.71
C GLY A 156 -11.68 2.98 -14.22
N ASN A 157 -12.63 3.34 -13.35
CA ASN A 157 -12.35 3.36 -11.91
C ASN A 157 -12.54 1.98 -11.27
N GLN A 158 -11.78 1.69 -10.23
CA GLN A 158 -11.82 0.43 -9.48
C GLN A 158 -13.26 0.06 -9.07
N GLY A 159 -13.70 -1.14 -9.47
CA GLY A 159 -15.05 -1.66 -9.22
C GLY A 159 -16.08 -1.31 -10.30
N GLU A 160 -15.76 -0.44 -11.27
CA GLU A 160 -16.57 -0.22 -12.46
C GLU A 160 -16.37 -1.33 -13.51
N ALA A 161 -17.36 -1.49 -14.39
CA ALA A 161 -17.32 -2.49 -15.45
C ALA A 161 -16.08 -2.35 -16.35
N LEU A 162 -15.71 -1.12 -16.72
CA LEU A 162 -14.54 -0.86 -17.57
C LEU A 162 -13.21 -1.25 -16.90
N ALA A 163 -13.09 -1.05 -15.58
CA ALA A 163 -11.89 -1.47 -14.86
C ALA A 163 -11.79 -2.99 -14.81
N ASN A 164 -12.91 -3.70 -14.60
CA ASN A 164 -12.95 -5.15 -14.61
C ASN A 164 -12.59 -5.71 -16.01
N GLU A 165 -13.14 -5.13 -17.08
CA GLU A 165 -12.74 -5.46 -18.47
C GLU A 165 -11.25 -5.21 -18.71
N SER A 166 -10.70 -4.13 -18.15
CA SER A 166 -9.29 -3.78 -18.31
C SER A 166 -8.36 -4.74 -17.56
N VAL A 167 -8.74 -5.19 -16.37
CA VAL A 167 -8.01 -6.24 -15.63
C VAL A 167 -8.00 -7.54 -16.44
N GLU A 168 -9.14 -7.95 -16.99
CA GLU A 168 -9.25 -9.15 -17.81
C GLU A 168 -8.38 -9.04 -19.07
N ALA A 169 -8.35 -7.87 -19.73
CA ALA A 169 -7.47 -7.62 -20.87
C ALA A 169 -5.98 -7.76 -20.49
N VAL A 170 -5.55 -7.21 -19.34
CA VAL A 170 -4.18 -7.36 -18.84
C VAL A 170 -3.84 -8.83 -18.57
N GLN A 171 -4.75 -9.59 -17.94
CA GLN A 171 -4.59 -11.02 -17.72
C GLN A 171 -4.41 -11.79 -19.03
N GLN A 172 -5.27 -11.53 -20.02
CA GLN A 172 -5.19 -12.16 -21.34
C GLN A 172 -3.89 -11.80 -22.08
N ILE A 173 -3.40 -10.55 -21.97
CA ILE A 173 -2.13 -10.14 -22.56
C ILE A 173 -0.97 -10.91 -21.95
N VAL A 174 -0.91 -11.01 -20.61
CA VAL A 174 0.16 -11.74 -19.91
C VAL A 174 0.12 -13.23 -20.25
N GLU A 175 -1.07 -13.84 -20.32
CA GLU A 175 -1.23 -15.25 -20.71
C GLU A 175 -0.92 -15.51 -22.20
N SER A 176 -1.01 -14.49 -23.06
CA SER A 176 -0.71 -14.61 -24.49
C SER A 176 0.78 -14.76 -24.81
N VAL A 177 1.66 -14.33 -23.90
CA VAL A 177 3.12 -14.43 -24.05
C VAL A 177 3.57 -15.70 -23.34
N THR A 178 4.39 -16.52 -24.00
CA THR A 178 4.88 -17.77 -23.39
C THR A 178 6.05 -17.47 -22.45
N PRO A 179 5.94 -17.77 -21.14
CA PRO A 179 7.04 -17.51 -20.21
C PRO A 179 8.21 -18.50 -20.42
N PRO A 180 9.46 -18.07 -20.19
CA PRO A 180 10.60 -18.97 -20.25
C PRO A 180 10.56 -20.01 -19.12
N PRO A 181 11.21 -21.18 -19.27
CA PRO A 181 11.21 -22.22 -18.24
C PRO A 181 11.73 -21.69 -16.89
N GLY A 182 10.98 -21.92 -15.82
CA GLY A 182 11.34 -21.46 -14.46
C GLY A 182 10.91 -20.03 -14.12
N VAL A 183 10.26 -19.31 -15.05
CA VAL A 183 9.67 -17.98 -14.80
C VAL A 183 8.15 -18.08 -14.85
N LYS A 184 7.49 -17.38 -13.94
CA LYS A 184 6.03 -17.24 -13.89
C LYS A 184 5.66 -15.77 -13.79
N ALA A 185 4.59 -15.38 -14.47
CA ALA A 185 4.01 -14.05 -14.35
C ALA A 185 2.65 -14.15 -13.68
N TYR A 186 2.36 -13.25 -12.76
CA TYR A 186 1.09 -13.15 -12.06
C TYR A 186 0.53 -11.74 -12.20
N VAL A 187 -0.78 -11.65 -12.40
CA VAL A 187 -1.50 -10.37 -12.41
C VAL A 187 -2.19 -10.18 -11.07
N THR A 188 -1.87 -9.10 -10.39
CA THR A 188 -2.35 -8.78 -9.05
C THR A 188 -2.54 -7.25 -8.90
N GLY A 189 -2.66 -6.75 -7.68
CA GLY A 189 -2.92 -5.33 -7.39
C GLY A 189 -4.36 -5.04 -6.99
N PRO A 190 -4.67 -3.79 -6.58
CA PRO A 190 -5.97 -3.43 -6.04
C PRO A 190 -7.13 -3.62 -7.01
N ALA A 191 -6.95 -3.32 -8.31
CA ALA A 191 -8.00 -3.50 -9.30
C ALA A 191 -8.27 -4.99 -9.60
N ALA A 192 -7.21 -5.80 -9.69
CA ALA A 192 -7.33 -7.24 -9.86
C ALA A 192 -8.02 -7.90 -8.65
N LEU A 193 -7.69 -7.46 -7.43
CA LEU A 193 -8.35 -7.93 -6.22
C LEU A 193 -9.84 -7.61 -6.21
N ALA A 194 -10.22 -6.39 -6.63
CA ALA A 194 -11.62 -5.98 -6.74
C ALA A 194 -12.37 -6.81 -7.80
N ALA A 195 -11.76 -7.07 -8.96
CA ALA A 195 -12.33 -7.92 -10.01
C ALA A 195 -12.53 -9.37 -9.54
N ASP A 196 -11.53 -9.96 -8.88
CA ASP A 196 -11.60 -11.31 -8.30
C ASP A 196 -12.68 -11.40 -7.21
N GLN A 197 -12.85 -10.34 -6.42
CA GLN A 197 -13.90 -10.25 -5.41
C GLN A 197 -15.31 -10.27 -6.04
N HIS A 198 -15.52 -9.65 -7.21
CA HIS A 198 -16.77 -9.76 -7.95
C HIS A 198 -17.03 -11.20 -8.40
N ILE A 199 -16.03 -11.88 -8.95
CA ILE A 199 -16.14 -13.27 -9.43
C ILE A 199 -16.47 -14.24 -8.27
N ALA A 200 -15.75 -14.13 -7.16
CA ALA A 200 -15.98 -14.96 -5.98
C ALA A 200 -17.32 -14.62 -5.29
N GLY A 201 -17.74 -13.35 -5.34
CA GLY A 201 -19.06 -12.91 -4.91
C GLY A 201 -20.19 -13.61 -5.68
N ASP A 202 -20.15 -13.56 -7.01
CA ASP A 202 -21.17 -14.16 -7.88
C ASP A 202 -21.27 -15.68 -7.73
N ARG A 203 -20.12 -16.36 -7.55
CA ARG A 203 -20.09 -17.80 -7.26
C ARG A 203 -20.76 -18.11 -5.92
N SER A 204 -20.48 -17.30 -4.91
CA SER A 204 -21.06 -17.44 -3.57
C SER A 204 -22.58 -17.23 -3.56
N VAL A 205 -23.12 -16.28 -4.35
CA VAL A 205 -24.56 -15.97 -4.38
C VAL A 205 -25.42 -17.20 -4.67
N ARG A 206 -25.07 -17.99 -5.69
CA ARG A 206 -25.84 -19.17 -6.07
C ARG A 206 -25.84 -20.25 -4.99
N ILE A 207 -24.69 -20.45 -4.33
CA ILE A 207 -24.53 -21.42 -3.24
C ILE A 207 -25.32 -20.97 -2.02
N ILE A 208 -25.18 -19.69 -1.63
CA ILE A 208 -25.90 -19.10 -0.50
C ILE A 208 -27.41 -19.18 -0.76
N GLU A 209 -27.91 -18.80 -1.93
CA GLU A 209 -29.34 -18.85 -2.26
C GLU A 209 -29.91 -20.27 -2.11
N ALA A 210 -29.25 -21.28 -2.68
CA ALA A 210 -29.69 -22.67 -2.57
C ALA A 210 -29.68 -23.17 -1.12
N LEU A 211 -28.66 -22.81 -0.35
CA LEU A 211 -28.55 -23.15 1.07
C LEU A 211 -29.61 -22.43 1.92
N THR A 212 -29.81 -21.12 1.69
CA THR A 212 -30.82 -20.30 2.37
C THR A 212 -32.21 -20.90 2.18
N PHE A 213 -32.58 -21.25 0.93
CA PHE A 213 -33.86 -21.93 0.68
C PHE A 213 -33.96 -23.28 1.38
N THR A 214 -32.88 -24.06 1.41
CA THR A 214 -32.83 -25.34 2.13
C THR A 214 -33.07 -25.14 3.63
N VAL A 215 -32.41 -24.17 4.26
CA VAL A 215 -32.61 -23.82 5.68
C VAL A 215 -34.04 -23.35 5.93
N ILE A 216 -34.60 -22.49 5.06
CA ILE A 216 -35.99 -22.02 5.16
C ILE A 216 -36.96 -23.20 5.06
N ILE A 217 -36.79 -24.09 4.08
CA ILE A 217 -37.64 -25.28 3.90
C ILE A 217 -37.64 -26.13 5.18
N ILE A 218 -36.46 -26.44 5.72
CA ILE A 218 -36.31 -27.25 6.93
C ILE A 218 -36.99 -26.55 8.11
N MET A 219 -36.71 -25.27 8.32
CA MET A 219 -37.28 -24.51 9.44
C MET A 219 -38.80 -24.37 9.33
N LEU A 220 -39.34 -24.03 8.15
CA LEU A 220 -40.77 -23.93 7.93
C LEU A 220 -41.47 -25.29 8.08
N LEU A 221 -40.82 -26.38 7.68
CA LEU A 221 -41.34 -27.74 7.90
C LEU A 221 -41.38 -28.09 9.40
N LEU A 222 -40.36 -27.68 10.17
CA LEU A 222 -40.35 -27.85 11.63
C LEU A 222 -41.47 -27.04 12.30
N VAL A 223 -41.73 -25.80 11.83
CA VAL A 223 -42.73 -24.87 12.38
C VAL A 223 -44.16 -25.31 12.03
N TYR A 224 -44.46 -25.50 10.75
CA TYR A 224 -45.84 -25.76 10.27
C TYR A 224 -46.19 -27.24 10.14
N ARG A 225 -45.19 -28.13 10.00
CA ARG A 225 -45.38 -29.59 9.78
C ARG A 225 -46.36 -29.91 8.64
N SER A 226 -46.40 -29.04 7.64
CA SER A 226 -47.35 -29.10 6.53
C SER A 226 -46.65 -28.68 5.25
N ILE A 227 -46.42 -29.65 4.35
CA ILE A 227 -45.75 -29.42 3.06
C ILE A 227 -46.52 -28.37 2.24
N ILE A 228 -47.85 -28.41 2.24
CA ILE A 228 -48.69 -27.47 1.50
C ILE A 228 -48.48 -26.03 2.02
N THR A 229 -48.45 -25.85 3.34
CA THR A 229 -48.22 -24.53 3.94
C THR A 229 -46.82 -24.04 3.59
N VAL A 230 -45.79 -24.90 3.70
CA VAL A 230 -44.39 -24.57 3.34
C VAL A 230 -44.28 -24.15 1.87
N VAL A 231 -44.86 -24.92 0.94
CA VAL A 231 -44.85 -24.59 -0.49
C VAL A 231 -45.54 -23.27 -0.75
N LEU A 232 -46.67 -23.00 -0.09
CA LEU A 232 -47.37 -21.73 -0.21
C LEU A 232 -46.54 -20.55 0.33
N THR A 233 -45.87 -20.72 1.47
CA THR A 233 -44.92 -19.71 2.00
C THR A 233 -43.79 -19.47 1.01
N LEU A 234 -43.19 -20.51 0.44
CA LEU A 234 -42.11 -20.40 -0.53
C LEU A 234 -42.55 -19.70 -1.81
N VAL A 235 -43.75 -19.99 -2.32
CA VAL A 235 -44.31 -19.28 -3.48
C VAL A 235 -44.45 -17.78 -3.19
N MET A 236 -44.92 -17.41 -2.00
CA MET A 236 -44.96 -16.00 -1.59
C MET A 236 -43.57 -15.37 -1.55
N VAL A 237 -42.59 -16.07 -0.97
CA VAL A 237 -41.20 -15.57 -0.88
C VAL A 237 -40.57 -15.41 -2.26
N VAL A 238 -40.68 -16.43 -3.12
CA VAL A 238 -40.09 -16.42 -4.48
C VAL A 238 -40.71 -15.32 -5.33
N LEU A 239 -42.03 -15.12 -5.29
CA LEU A 239 -42.69 -14.06 -6.05
C LEU A 239 -42.30 -12.66 -5.51
N SER A 240 -42.27 -12.47 -4.19
CA SER A 240 -41.83 -11.21 -3.58
C SER A 240 -40.36 -10.89 -3.88
N LEU A 241 -39.48 -11.89 -3.82
CA LEU A 241 -38.07 -11.75 -4.18
C LEU A 241 -37.90 -11.42 -5.66
N SER A 242 -38.62 -12.13 -6.54
CA SER A 242 -38.57 -11.89 -7.99
C SER A 242 -39.05 -10.48 -8.33
N ALA A 243 -40.09 -9.99 -7.65
CA ALA A 243 -40.56 -8.63 -7.79
C ALA A 243 -39.51 -7.60 -7.31
N ALA A 244 -38.93 -7.81 -6.12
CA ALA A 244 -37.89 -6.93 -5.59
C ALA A 244 -36.65 -6.88 -6.50
N ARG A 245 -36.15 -8.04 -6.94
CA ARG A 245 -35.03 -8.14 -7.90
C ARG A 245 -35.37 -7.44 -9.21
N GLY A 246 -36.53 -7.73 -9.80
CA GLY A 246 -36.94 -7.17 -11.09
C GLY A 246 -37.09 -5.64 -11.07
N VAL A 247 -37.65 -5.07 -9.98
CA VAL A 247 -37.78 -3.61 -9.84
C VAL A 247 -36.41 -2.95 -9.70
N VAL A 248 -35.54 -3.48 -8.84
CA VAL A 248 -34.20 -2.91 -8.65
C VAL A 248 -33.34 -3.09 -9.90
N ALA A 249 -33.43 -4.24 -10.57
CA ALA A 249 -32.74 -4.49 -11.84
C ALA A 249 -33.19 -3.51 -12.92
N ALA A 250 -34.49 -3.24 -13.04
CA ALA A 250 -35.00 -2.26 -13.99
C ALA A 250 -34.49 -0.85 -13.71
N LEU A 251 -34.50 -0.41 -12.45
CA LEU A 251 -33.97 0.91 -12.09
C LEU A 251 -32.45 1.02 -12.34
N GLY A 252 -31.70 -0.05 -12.08
CA GLY A 252 -30.27 -0.10 -12.39
C GLY A 252 -30.00 -0.06 -13.89
N PHE A 253 -30.78 -0.79 -14.68
CA PHE A 253 -30.60 -0.87 -16.13
C PHE A 253 -30.85 0.47 -16.84
N TYR A 254 -31.84 1.24 -16.36
CA TYR A 254 -32.14 2.60 -16.85
C TYR A 254 -31.28 3.71 -16.24
N ASP A 255 -30.19 3.35 -15.54
CA ASP A 255 -29.22 4.29 -14.96
C ASP A 255 -29.83 5.28 -13.94
N ILE A 256 -30.89 4.84 -13.24
CA ILE A 256 -31.53 5.62 -12.18
C ILE A 256 -30.81 5.40 -10.84
N ILE A 257 -30.28 4.20 -10.63
CA ILE A 257 -29.57 3.81 -9.40
C ILE A 257 -28.29 3.04 -9.76
N GLY A 258 -27.20 3.31 -9.04
CA GLY A 258 -25.98 2.49 -9.11
C GLY A 258 -26.12 1.21 -8.31
N LEU A 259 -25.45 0.14 -8.75
CA LEU A 259 -25.46 -1.16 -8.09
C LEU A 259 -24.03 -1.56 -7.69
N SER A 260 -23.91 -2.19 -6.52
CA SER A 260 -22.68 -2.84 -6.07
C SER A 260 -22.97 -4.30 -5.75
N THR A 261 -21.97 -5.17 -5.82
CA THR A 261 -22.13 -6.60 -5.49
C THR A 261 -22.56 -6.81 -4.04
N PHE A 262 -22.14 -5.93 -3.14
CA PHE A 262 -22.65 -5.94 -1.76
C PHE A 262 -24.14 -5.57 -1.69
N ALA A 263 -24.59 -4.58 -2.48
CA ALA A 263 -26.00 -4.17 -2.54
C ALA A 263 -26.88 -5.32 -3.03
N THR A 264 -26.49 -5.98 -4.13
CA THR A 264 -27.24 -7.08 -4.71
C THR A 264 -27.34 -8.27 -3.74
N ASN A 265 -26.23 -8.66 -3.12
CA ASN A 265 -26.17 -9.83 -2.23
C ASN A 265 -26.97 -9.60 -0.94
N LEU A 266 -26.84 -8.41 -0.36
CA LEU A 266 -27.59 -8.05 0.83
C LEU A 266 -29.08 -7.86 0.53
N LEU A 267 -29.44 -7.28 -0.62
CA LEU A 267 -30.83 -7.13 -1.04
C LEU A 267 -31.52 -8.49 -1.13
N VAL A 268 -30.89 -9.46 -1.78
CA VAL A 268 -31.43 -10.81 -1.94
C VAL A 268 -31.65 -11.46 -0.57
N THR A 269 -30.63 -11.46 0.27
CA THR A 269 -30.69 -12.13 1.57
C THR A 269 -31.74 -11.47 2.48
N LEU A 270 -31.73 -10.14 2.56
CA LEU A 270 -32.66 -9.37 3.38
C LEU A 270 -34.09 -9.50 2.86
N ALA A 271 -34.30 -9.50 1.54
CA ALA A 271 -35.61 -9.64 0.93
C ALA A 271 -36.21 -11.04 1.16
N ILE A 272 -35.38 -12.09 1.05
CA ILE A 272 -35.79 -13.46 1.39
C ILE A 272 -36.22 -13.53 2.85
N ALA A 273 -35.38 -13.04 3.77
CA ALA A 273 -35.64 -13.10 5.20
C ALA A 273 -36.90 -12.32 5.60
N ALA A 274 -37.01 -11.05 5.18
CA ALA A 274 -38.17 -10.20 5.45
C ALA A 274 -39.46 -10.77 4.82
N SER A 275 -39.41 -11.22 3.56
CA SER A 275 -40.59 -11.82 2.89
C SER A 275 -41.05 -13.10 3.58
N THR A 276 -40.11 -13.92 4.06
CA THR A 276 -40.42 -15.15 4.79
C THR A 276 -41.10 -14.82 6.11
N ASP A 277 -40.62 -13.81 6.83
CA ASP A 277 -41.21 -13.35 8.08
C ASP A 277 -42.62 -12.80 7.90
N TYR A 278 -42.83 -11.96 6.88
CA TYR A 278 -44.16 -11.44 6.57
C TYR A 278 -45.14 -12.56 6.22
N ALA A 279 -44.69 -13.55 5.46
CA ALA A 279 -45.48 -14.74 5.17
C ALA A 279 -45.81 -15.54 6.45
N ILE A 280 -44.84 -15.71 7.36
CA ILE A 280 -45.04 -16.38 8.65
C ILE A 280 -46.07 -15.65 9.50
N PHE A 281 -46.03 -14.31 9.56
CA PHE A 281 -47.01 -13.53 10.33
C PHE A 281 -48.41 -13.61 9.75
N LEU A 282 -48.56 -13.49 8.43
CA LEU A 282 -49.86 -13.60 7.77
C LEU A 282 -50.47 -15.00 7.99
N ILE A 283 -49.71 -16.06 7.71
CA ILE A 283 -50.19 -17.44 7.90
C ILE A 283 -50.43 -17.74 9.38
N GLY A 284 -49.50 -17.34 10.25
CA GLY A 284 -49.59 -17.58 11.69
C GLY A 284 -50.83 -16.95 12.30
N ARG A 285 -51.15 -15.70 11.94
CA ARG A 285 -52.35 -15.02 12.43
C ARG A 285 -53.63 -15.62 11.85
N TYR A 286 -53.63 -16.03 10.59
CA TYR A 286 -54.75 -16.75 9.99
C TYR A 286 -55.03 -18.08 10.72
N GLN A 287 -53.98 -18.86 10.99
CA GLN A 287 -54.09 -20.13 11.71
C GLN A 287 -54.54 -19.94 13.17
N GLU A 288 -54.08 -18.88 13.83
CA GLU A 288 -54.52 -18.52 15.18
C GLU A 288 -56.02 -18.23 15.21
N ALA A 289 -56.52 -17.37 14.32
CA ALA A 289 -57.95 -17.06 14.21
C ALA A 289 -58.79 -18.33 13.93
N ARG A 290 -58.31 -19.20 13.04
CA ARG A 290 -58.94 -20.50 12.77
C ARG A 290 -58.94 -21.43 13.98
N SER A 291 -57.90 -21.39 14.83
CA SER A 291 -57.82 -22.22 16.05
C SER A 291 -58.77 -21.77 17.15
N VAL A 292 -59.17 -20.49 17.16
CA VAL A 292 -60.18 -19.91 18.06
C VAL A 292 -61.61 -20.18 17.57
N GLY A 293 -61.77 -20.73 16.36
CA GLY A 293 -63.06 -21.13 15.80
C GLY A 293 -63.67 -20.14 14.82
N GLU A 294 -62.95 -19.08 14.41
CA GLU A 294 -63.42 -18.14 13.38
C GLU A 294 -63.58 -18.84 12.03
N ASP A 295 -64.59 -18.45 11.24
CA ASP A 295 -64.75 -18.95 9.87
C ASP A 295 -63.61 -18.46 8.96
N ARG A 296 -63.52 -18.99 7.72
CA ARG A 296 -62.41 -18.64 6.81
C ARG A 296 -62.41 -17.17 6.37
N GLU A 297 -63.59 -16.55 6.35
CA GLU A 297 -63.78 -15.16 5.92
C GLU A 297 -63.37 -14.19 7.02
N GLN A 298 -63.90 -14.40 8.22
CA GLN A 298 -63.56 -13.67 9.42
C GLN A 298 -62.08 -13.83 9.74
N ALA A 299 -61.54 -15.06 9.66
CA ALA A 299 -60.11 -15.30 9.88
C ALA A 299 -59.20 -14.52 8.91
N TYR A 300 -59.65 -14.29 7.66
CA TYR A 300 -58.92 -13.44 6.71
C TYR A 300 -58.92 -11.97 7.14
N TYR A 301 -60.07 -11.42 7.55
CA TYR A 301 -60.14 -10.03 8.00
C TYR A 301 -59.40 -9.81 9.33
N THR A 302 -59.50 -10.75 10.26
CA THR A 302 -58.75 -10.78 11.52
C THR A 302 -57.24 -10.85 11.27
N MET A 303 -56.82 -11.67 10.29
CA MET A 303 -55.43 -11.71 9.84
C MET A 303 -54.98 -10.36 9.28
N PHE A 304 -55.67 -9.84 8.26
CA PHE A 304 -55.23 -8.61 7.58
C PHE A 304 -55.17 -7.41 8.52
N HIS A 305 -56.21 -7.15 9.33
CA HIS A 305 -56.20 -6.00 10.25
C HIS A 305 -55.18 -6.17 11.39
N GLY A 306 -54.96 -7.41 11.84
CA GLY A 306 -54.01 -7.73 12.90
C GLY A 306 -52.54 -7.69 12.46
N THR A 307 -52.23 -7.91 11.18
CA THR A 307 -50.84 -7.99 10.69
C THR A 307 -50.44 -6.85 9.76
N ALA A 308 -51.36 -6.24 9.00
CA ALA A 308 -51.00 -5.27 7.96
C ALA A 308 -50.27 -4.04 8.50
N HIS A 309 -50.72 -3.49 9.63
CA HIS A 309 -50.06 -2.35 10.27
C HIS A 309 -48.68 -2.72 10.82
N VAL A 310 -48.47 -3.98 11.17
CA VAL A 310 -47.18 -4.46 11.67
C VAL A 310 -46.20 -4.70 10.53
N VAL A 311 -46.63 -5.38 9.46
CA VAL A 311 -45.81 -5.60 8.26
C VAL A 311 -45.42 -4.26 7.61
N LEU A 312 -46.34 -3.29 7.58
CA LEU A 312 -46.06 -1.93 7.09
C LEU A 312 -45.06 -1.19 8.00
N GLY A 313 -45.26 -1.24 9.32
CA GLY A 313 -44.35 -0.61 10.28
C GLY A 313 -42.94 -1.21 10.21
N SER A 314 -42.86 -2.54 10.28
CA SER A 314 -41.65 -3.35 10.08
C SER A 314 -40.87 -2.93 8.85
N GLY A 315 -41.47 -3.07 7.67
CA GLY A 315 -40.71 -2.94 6.44
C GLY A 315 -40.42 -1.50 6.07
N LEU A 316 -41.21 -0.53 6.54
CA LEU A 316 -40.81 0.89 6.49
C LEU A 316 -39.65 1.20 7.43
N THR A 317 -39.56 0.54 8.59
CA THR A 317 -38.39 0.65 9.45
C THR A 317 -37.15 0.09 8.77
N ILE A 318 -37.24 -1.08 8.15
CA ILE A 318 -36.12 -1.68 7.43
C ILE A 318 -35.72 -0.80 6.23
N ALA A 319 -36.67 -0.45 5.37
CA ALA A 319 -36.44 0.39 4.20
C ALA A 319 -35.87 1.77 4.58
N GLY A 320 -36.41 2.37 5.65
CA GLY A 320 -35.97 3.68 6.13
C GLY A 320 -34.57 3.64 6.74
N ALA A 321 -34.27 2.63 7.55
CA ALA A 321 -32.93 2.45 8.13
C ALA A 321 -31.89 2.18 7.04
N THR A 322 -32.21 1.37 6.03
CA THR A 322 -31.33 1.21 4.87
C THR A 322 -31.22 2.49 4.05
N LEU A 323 -32.29 3.29 3.92
CA LEU A 323 -32.23 4.57 3.21
C LEU A 323 -31.31 5.59 3.91
N CYS A 324 -31.17 5.52 5.25
CA CYS A 324 -30.22 6.37 5.98
C CYS A 324 -28.77 6.20 5.52
N LEU A 325 -28.40 5.04 4.94
CA LEU A 325 -27.10 4.85 4.29
C LEU A 325 -26.87 5.82 3.13
N HIS A 326 -27.91 6.35 2.50
CA HIS A 326 -27.72 7.32 1.42
C HIS A 326 -27.06 8.64 1.88
N PHE A 327 -27.15 8.96 3.17
CA PHE A 327 -26.55 10.17 3.73
C PHE A 327 -25.07 10.03 4.12
N THR A 328 -24.48 8.84 3.95
CA THR A 328 -23.05 8.60 4.21
C THR A 328 -22.19 9.09 3.04
N ASN A 329 -20.94 9.43 3.31
CA ASN A 329 -19.99 9.90 2.31
C ASN A 329 -19.32 8.76 1.53
N LEU A 330 -19.02 7.64 2.20
CA LEU A 330 -18.35 6.49 1.59
C LEU A 330 -19.27 5.81 0.56
N PRO A 331 -18.78 5.58 -0.69
CA PRO A 331 -19.54 4.89 -1.74
C PRO A 331 -19.99 3.49 -1.34
N TYR A 332 -19.20 2.78 -0.53
CA TYR A 332 -19.55 1.47 0.04
C TYR A 332 -20.89 1.49 0.77
N PHE A 333 -21.19 2.52 1.54
CA PHE A 333 -22.46 2.65 2.27
C PHE A 333 -23.54 3.30 1.42
N ARG A 334 -23.18 4.38 0.72
CA ARG A 334 -24.13 5.17 -0.07
C ARG A 334 -24.79 4.37 -1.19
N SER A 335 -24.04 3.49 -1.85
CA SER A 335 -24.54 2.61 -2.93
C SER A 335 -25.54 1.55 -2.46
N LEU A 336 -25.51 1.16 -1.18
CA LEU A 336 -26.43 0.19 -0.60
C LEU A 336 -27.81 0.80 -0.33
N GLY A 337 -27.88 2.08 0.01
CA GLY A 337 -29.06 2.66 0.64
C GLY A 337 -30.31 2.65 -0.25
N ILE A 338 -30.21 3.16 -1.48
CA ILE A 338 -31.35 3.26 -2.39
C ILE A 338 -31.82 1.88 -2.88
N PRO A 339 -30.94 1.00 -3.40
CA PRO A 339 -31.37 -0.33 -3.87
C PRO A 339 -32.04 -1.14 -2.76
N LEU A 340 -31.48 -1.16 -1.55
CA LEU A 340 -32.07 -1.88 -0.42
C LEU A 340 -33.42 -1.28 -0.01
N ALA A 341 -33.53 0.05 0.11
CA ALA A 341 -34.77 0.70 0.49
C ALA A 341 -35.91 0.40 -0.51
N ILE A 342 -35.64 0.50 -1.82
CA ILE A 342 -36.63 0.21 -2.86
C ILE A 342 -36.99 -1.27 -2.87
N GLY A 343 -36.00 -2.17 -2.72
CA GLY A 343 -36.23 -3.60 -2.61
C GLY A 343 -37.14 -3.95 -1.43
N MET A 344 -36.90 -3.36 -0.26
CA MET A 344 -37.71 -3.58 0.94
C MET A 344 -39.12 -3.00 0.80
N VAL A 345 -39.27 -1.79 0.25
CA VAL A 345 -40.61 -1.21 -0.02
C VAL A 345 -41.40 -2.09 -0.99
N THR A 346 -40.74 -2.57 -2.06
CA THR A 346 -41.36 -3.48 -3.02
C THR A 346 -41.81 -4.78 -2.35
N GLY A 347 -40.95 -5.35 -1.48
CA GLY A 347 -41.27 -6.52 -0.67
C GLY A 347 -42.46 -6.29 0.27
N VAL A 348 -42.57 -5.13 0.91
CA VAL A 348 -43.73 -4.77 1.76
C VAL A 348 -45.01 -4.65 0.95
N ILE A 349 -44.96 -3.98 -0.21
CA ILE A 349 -46.14 -3.84 -1.09
C ILE A 349 -46.58 -5.23 -1.57
N ALA A 350 -45.64 -6.09 -1.96
CA ALA A 350 -45.93 -7.48 -2.32
C ALA A 350 -46.53 -8.25 -1.13
N ALA A 351 -45.93 -8.17 0.06
CA ALA A 351 -46.42 -8.85 1.25
C ALA A 351 -47.83 -8.40 1.67
N LEU A 352 -48.19 -7.12 1.49
CA LEU A 352 -49.51 -6.58 1.85
C LEU A 352 -50.58 -6.80 0.77
N THR A 353 -50.19 -7.07 -0.48
CA THR A 353 -51.13 -7.27 -1.60
C THR A 353 -51.18 -8.72 -2.06
N LEU A 354 -50.04 -9.25 -2.51
CA LEU A 354 -49.87 -10.61 -3.01
C LEU A 354 -50.06 -11.65 -1.89
N GLY A 355 -49.51 -11.41 -0.70
CA GLY A 355 -49.63 -12.33 0.44
C GLY A 355 -51.09 -12.65 0.82
N PRO A 356 -51.91 -11.63 1.17
CA PRO A 356 -53.33 -11.82 1.45
C PRO A 356 -54.11 -12.36 0.25
N ALA A 357 -53.76 -11.99 -0.99
CA ALA A 357 -54.38 -12.54 -2.19
C ALA A 357 -54.15 -14.06 -2.32
N ILE A 358 -52.91 -14.53 -2.10
CA ILE A 358 -52.56 -15.95 -2.12
C ILE A 358 -53.30 -16.70 -1.00
N ILE A 359 -53.36 -16.14 0.21
CA ILE A 359 -54.12 -16.73 1.33
C ILE A 359 -55.63 -16.81 1.02
N SER A 360 -56.19 -15.76 0.41
CA SER A 360 -57.59 -15.72 -0.02
C SER A 360 -57.90 -16.83 -1.04
N VAL A 361 -57.03 -17.04 -2.02
CA VAL A 361 -57.20 -18.13 -3.02
C VAL A 361 -57.00 -19.50 -2.37
N ALA A 362 -55.93 -19.67 -1.59
CA ALA A 362 -55.63 -20.95 -0.93
C ALA A 362 -56.69 -21.39 0.07
N SER A 363 -57.31 -20.46 0.80
CA SER A 363 -58.41 -20.74 1.73
C SER A 363 -59.70 -21.22 1.05
N ARG A 364 -59.86 -21.00 -0.27
CA ARG A 364 -60.96 -21.58 -1.05
C ARG A 364 -60.79 -23.08 -1.26
N PHE A 365 -59.56 -23.59 -1.33
CA PHE A 365 -59.25 -25.00 -1.60
C PHE A 365 -59.35 -25.93 -0.37
N GLY A 366 -60.21 -25.64 0.61
CA GLY A 366 -60.50 -26.57 1.72
C GLY A 366 -59.49 -26.53 2.89
N LYS A 367 -59.07 -27.70 3.39
CA LYS A 367 -58.23 -27.88 4.61
C LYS A 367 -56.75 -27.48 4.46
N THR A 368 -56.40 -26.69 3.45
CA THR A 368 -55.02 -26.36 3.05
C THR A 368 -54.25 -25.54 4.09
N LEU A 369 -54.95 -24.63 4.79
CA LEU A 369 -54.39 -23.70 5.78
C LEU A 369 -54.87 -23.98 7.22
N GLU A 370 -55.49 -25.13 7.48
CA GLU A 370 -55.95 -25.47 8.83
C GLU A 370 -54.77 -25.90 9.72
N PRO A 371 -54.67 -25.38 10.96
CA PRO A 371 -53.58 -25.76 11.86
C PRO A 371 -53.70 -27.25 12.19
N LYS A 372 -52.67 -28.05 11.85
CA LYS A 372 -52.63 -29.50 12.14
C LYS A 372 -52.53 -29.82 13.64
N ARG A 373 -52.21 -28.83 14.49
CA ARG A 373 -52.12 -28.98 15.95
C ARG A 373 -52.47 -27.66 16.64
N ALA A 374 -53.05 -27.75 17.84
CA ALA A 374 -53.27 -26.57 18.68
C ALA A 374 -51.92 -25.88 18.98
N MET A 375 -51.88 -24.55 18.85
CA MET A 375 -50.69 -23.74 19.14
C MET A 375 -50.13 -24.05 20.54
N ARG A 376 -48.79 -24.10 20.66
CA ARG A 376 -48.05 -24.34 21.92
C ARG A 376 -48.14 -23.15 22.88
N THR A 377 -49.35 -22.77 23.28
CA THR A 377 -49.61 -21.60 24.14
C THR A 377 -49.21 -21.84 25.60
N ARG A 378 -49.25 -23.10 26.09
CA ARG A 378 -48.97 -23.43 27.50
C ARG A 378 -47.53 -23.15 27.95
N GLY A 379 -46.53 -23.40 27.10
CA GLY A 379 -45.12 -23.16 27.43
C GLY A 379 -44.82 -21.66 27.55
N TRP A 380 -45.23 -20.90 26.55
CA TRP A 380 -45.04 -19.45 26.52
C TRP A 380 -45.85 -18.71 27.60
N ARG A 381 -47.03 -19.20 27.98
CA ARG A 381 -47.77 -18.68 29.15
C ARG A 381 -47.02 -18.88 30.46
N LYS A 382 -46.27 -19.98 30.64
CA LYS A 382 -45.42 -20.18 31.82
C LYS A 382 -44.25 -19.20 31.85
N ILE A 383 -43.60 -18.96 30.71
CA ILE A 383 -42.53 -17.97 30.58
C ILE A 383 -43.08 -16.58 30.91
N GLY A 384 -44.20 -16.17 30.30
CA GLY A 384 -44.84 -14.89 30.61
C GLY A 384 -45.24 -14.75 32.08
N ALA A 385 -45.75 -15.82 32.71
CA ALA A 385 -46.09 -15.81 34.13
C ALA A 385 -44.84 -15.68 35.02
N ALA A 386 -43.73 -16.32 34.66
CA ALA A 386 -42.47 -16.18 35.36
C ALA A 386 -41.91 -14.75 35.25
N VAL A 387 -41.93 -14.17 34.04
CA VAL A 387 -41.49 -12.79 33.79
C VAL A 387 -42.30 -11.78 34.60
N VAL A 388 -43.63 -11.90 34.61
CA VAL A 388 -44.49 -10.99 35.38
C VAL A 388 -44.36 -11.20 36.89
N ARG A 389 -44.03 -12.43 37.34
CA ARG A 389 -43.87 -12.74 38.78
C ARG A 389 -42.51 -12.31 39.34
N TRP A 390 -41.45 -12.39 38.55
CA TRP A 390 -40.06 -12.08 38.97
C TRP A 390 -39.34 -11.16 37.96
N PRO A 391 -39.87 -9.96 37.66
CA PRO A 391 -39.34 -9.15 36.56
C PRO A 391 -37.96 -8.55 36.86
N GLY A 392 -37.66 -8.22 38.12
CA GLY A 392 -36.35 -7.69 38.52
C GLY A 392 -35.19 -8.69 38.34
N PRO A 393 -35.25 -9.89 38.95
CA PRO A 393 -34.21 -10.90 38.80
C PRO A 393 -33.99 -11.36 37.35
N ILE A 394 -35.07 -11.50 36.57
CA ILE A 394 -34.96 -11.86 35.15
C ILE A 394 -34.25 -10.77 34.35
N LEU A 395 -34.59 -9.49 34.59
CA LEU A 395 -33.92 -8.37 33.96
C LEU A 395 -32.42 -8.37 34.27
N VAL A 396 -32.03 -8.54 35.55
CA VAL A 396 -30.61 -8.61 35.95
C VAL A 396 -29.90 -9.78 35.28
N ALA A 397 -30.52 -10.96 35.21
CA ALA A 397 -29.94 -12.12 34.52
C ALA A 397 -29.74 -11.87 33.02
N THR A 398 -30.72 -11.25 32.34
CA THR A 398 -30.59 -10.90 30.92
C THR A 398 -29.53 -9.84 30.67
N ILE A 399 -29.39 -8.85 31.56
CA ILE A 399 -28.32 -7.83 31.48
C ILE A 399 -26.96 -8.48 31.72
N ALA A 400 -26.83 -9.35 32.72
CA ALA A 400 -25.58 -10.08 32.97
C ALA A 400 -25.16 -10.93 31.76
N LEU A 401 -26.12 -11.59 31.09
CA LEU A 401 -25.85 -12.32 29.85
C LEU A 401 -25.42 -11.37 28.71
N SER A 402 -26.03 -10.19 28.59
CA SER A 402 -25.62 -9.19 27.59
C SER A 402 -24.22 -8.61 27.85
N LEU A 403 -23.81 -8.51 29.13
CA LEU A 403 -22.49 -8.02 29.51
C LEU A 403 -21.37 -8.97 29.06
N ILE A 404 -21.63 -10.29 28.95
CA ILE A 404 -20.64 -11.24 28.42
C ILE A 404 -20.27 -10.87 26.98
N GLY A 405 -21.25 -10.50 26.16
CA GLY A 405 -21.00 -9.99 24.81
C GLY A 405 -20.32 -8.62 24.84
N LEU A 406 -20.73 -7.71 25.71
CA LEU A 406 -20.12 -6.37 25.77
C LEU A 406 -18.65 -6.38 26.24
N LEU A 407 -18.25 -7.35 27.06
CA LEU A 407 -16.91 -7.40 27.67
C LEU A 407 -15.80 -7.71 26.65
N THR A 408 -16.14 -8.29 25.50
CA THR A 408 -15.19 -8.59 24.42
C THR A 408 -14.98 -7.40 23.47
N LEU A 409 -15.83 -6.37 23.53
CA LEU A 409 -15.76 -5.19 22.66
C LEU A 409 -14.45 -4.39 22.76
N PRO A 410 -13.85 -4.17 23.96
CA PRO A 410 -12.59 -3.43 24.07
C PRO A 410 -11.41 -4.11 23.37
N GLY A 411 -11.50 -5.41 23.12
CA GLY A 411 -10.47 -6.17 22.40
C GLY A 411 -10.62 -6.12 20.87
N TYR A 412 -11.61 -5.41 20.35
CA TYR A 412 -11.87 -5.32 18.92
C TYR A 412 -10.69 -4.71 18.15
N GLN A 413 -10.21 -5.45 17.15
CA GLN A 413 -9.23 -4.97 16.18
C GLN A 413 -9.87 -4.94 14.79
N THR A 414 -9.59 -3.88 14.04
CA THR A 414 -10.18 -3.62 12.74
C THR A 414 -9.14 -3.90 11.67
N ASN A 415 -9.46 -4.74 10.72
CA ASN A 415 -8.58 -5.01 9.58
C ASN A 415 -9.18 -4.45 8.30
N TYR A 416 -8.32 -3.84 7.49
CA TYR A 416 -8.67 -3.20 6.23
C TYR A 416 -8.13 -3.95 5.00
N ASN A 417 -7.34 -5.00 5.20
CA ASN A 417 -6.70 -5.76 4.15
C ASN A 417 -7.66 -6.82 3.58
N ASP A 418 -8.35 -6.46 2.50
CA ASP A 418 -9.32 -7.33 1.81
C ASP A 418 -8.73 -8.69 1.39
N ARG A 419 -7.41 -8.78 1.17
CA ARG A 419 -6.71 -10.02 0.76
C ARG A 419 -6.93 -11.16 1.74
N GLN A 420 -6.98 -10.86 3.04
CA GLN A 420 -7.14 -11.87 4.10
C GLN A 420 -8.55 -12.49 4.12
N TYR A 421 -9.53 -11.83 3.49
CA TYR A 421 -10.93 -12.25 3.49
C TYR A 421 -11.36 -12.90 2.16
N LEU A 422 -10.43 -12.98 1.21
CA LEU A 422 -10.60 -13.61 -0.09
C LEU A 422 -9.95 -15.00 -0.09
N PRO A 423 -10.49 -15.97 -0.85
CA PRO A 423 -9.85 -17.27 -1.04
C PRO A 423 -8.40 -17.16 -1.51
N ALA A 424 -7.52 -18.01 -0.98
CA ALA A 424 -6.08 -17.99 -1.28
C ALA A 424 -5.74 -18.48 -2.70
N ASP A 425 -6.66 -19.16 -3.37
CA ASP A 425 -6.52 -19.73 -4.71
C ASP A 425 -6.88 -18.74 -5.84
N LEU A 426 -7.35 -17.53 -5.51
CA LEU A 426 -7.65 -16.51 -6.51
C LEU A 426 -6.37 -15.96 -7.17
N PRO A 427 -6.39 -15.69 -8.50
CA PRO A 427 -5.22 -15.20 -9.23
C PRO A 427 -4.54 -13.99 -8.57
N ALA A 428 -5.30 -12.97 -8.16
CA ALA A 428 -4.73 -11.79 -7.51
C ALA A 428 -4.05 -12.12 -6.18
N ASN A 429 -4.63 -13.01 -5.37
CA ASN A 429 -4.06 -13.45 -4.10
C ASN A 429 -2.80 -14.30 -4.30
N THR A 430 -2.76 -15.16 -5.33
CA THR A 430 -1.55 -15.92 -5.67
C THR A 430 -0.42 -15.01 -6.15
N GLY A 431 -0.72 -13.98 -6.94
CA GLY A 431 0.27 -12.99 -7.38
C GLY A 431 0.82 -12.14 -6.23
N TYR A 432 -0.04 -11.72 -5.31
CA TYR A 432 0.41 -11.06 -4.08
C TYR A 432 1.25 -12.00 -3.19
N ALA A 433 0.89 -13.28 -3.08
CA ALA A 433 1.68 -14.26 -2.33
C ALA A 433 3.03 -14.55 -3.00
N ALA A 434 3.13 -14.47 -4.34
CA ALA A 434 4.39 -14.52 -5.07
C ALA A 434 5.24 -13.29 -4.80
N SER A 435 4.62 -12.11 -4.82
CA SER A 435 5.28 -10.85 -4.49
C SER A 435 5.83 -10.82 -3.06
N ASP A 436 5.04 -11.24 -2.07
CA ASP A 436 5.41 -11.23 -0.64
C ASP A 436 6.59 -12.17 -0.31
N ARG A 437 6.94 -13.11 -1.21
CA ARG A 437 8.13 -13.97 -1.05
C ARG A 437 9.45 -13.22 -1.29
N HIS A 438 9.43 -12.18 -2.14
CA HIS A 438 10.63 -11.48 -2.60
C HIS A 438 10.66 -10.00 -2.23
N PHE A 439 9.51 -9.40 -1.99
CA PHE A 439 9.35 -7.99 -1.66
C PHE A 439 8.71 -7.80 -0.28
N SER A 440 9.04 -6.70 0.40
CA SER A 440 8.27 -6.28 1.57
C SER A 440 6.89 -5.76 1.14
N GLN A 441 5.86 -5.99 1.96
CA GLN A 441 4.48 -5.55 1.67
C GLN A 441 4.39 -4.04 1.42
N ALA A 442 5.16 -3.24 2.14
CA ALA A 442 5.26 -1.79 1.93
C ALA A 442 5.86 -1.38 0.58
N ARG A 443 6.68 -2.22 -0.05
CA ARG A 443 7.23 -1.91 -1.38
C ARG A 443 6.15 -2.02 -2.47
N MET A 444 5.21 -2.95 -2.29
CA MET A 444 4.15 -3.20 -3.27
C MET A 444 3.00 -2.19 -3.16
N ASN A 445 2.91 -1.49 -2.04
CA ASN A 445 1.84 -0.53 -1.74
C ASN A 445 2.45 0.78 -1.23
N PRO A 446 3.23 1.52 -2.05
CA PRO A 446 3.88 2.74 -1.62
C PRO A 446 2.89 3.92 -1.51
N GLU A 447 3.31 4.95 -0.80
CA GLU A 447 2.67 6.27 -0.86
C GLU A 447 3.30 7.13 -1.95
N LEU A 448 2.48 7.92 -2.62
CA LEU A 448 2.87 8.90 -3.62
C LEU A 448 2.64 10.31 -3.05
N LEU A 449 3.72 11.02 -2.77
CA LEU A 449 3.68 12.43 -2.40
C LEU A 449 4.00 13.28 -3.63
N LEU A 450 3.11 14.20 -3.97
CA LEU A 450 3.28 15.18 -5.03
C LEU A 450 3.46 16.57 -4.43
N ILE A 451 4.44 17.30 -4.96
CA ILE A 451 4.66 18.71 -4.62
C ILE A 451 4.58 19.51 -5.92
N GLU A 452 3.59 20.39 -5.99
CA GLU A 452 3.38 21.33 -7.11
C GLU A 452 3.90 22.72 -6.73
N SER A 453 4.85 23.21 -7.53
CA SER A 453 5.49 24.52 -7.45
C SER A 453 4.90 25.48 -8.49
N ASP A 454 5.17 26.78 -8.33
CA ASP A 454 4.82 27.84 -9.28
C ASP A 454 5.92 28.12 -10.32
N HIS A 455 7.05 27.40 -10.26
CA HIS A 455 8.18 27.51 -11.18
C HIS A 455 8.81 26.14 -11.51
N ASP A 456 9.71 26.12 -12.51
CA ASP A 456 10.42 24.92 -12.95
C ASP A 456 11.50 24.50 -11.94
N LEU A 457 11.37 23.27 -11.44
CA LEU A 457 12.20 22.65 -10.41
C LEU A 457 13.55 22.13 -10.93
N ARG A 458 13.80 22.14 -12.25
CA ARG A 458 15.00 21.55 -12.89
C ARG A 458 16.25 22.42 -12.72
N ASN A 459 16.58 22.75 -11.49
CA ASN A 459 17.75 23.54 -11.13
C ASN A 459 18.37 23.07 -9.80
N SER A 460 19.62 23.45 -9.57
CA SER A 460 20.37 23.03 -8.38
C SER A 460 19.73 23.49 -7.06
N ALA A 461 19.08 24.66 -7.04
CA ALA A 461 18.51 25.21 -5.80
C ALA A 461 17.29 24.42 -5.34
N ASP A 462 16.36 24.11 -6.26
CA ASP A 462 15.18 23.33 -5.91
C ASP A 462 15.51 21.87 -5.62
N PHE A 463 16.52 21.30 -6.28
CA PHE A 463 16.98 19.95 -5.96
C PHE A 463 17.55 19.83 -4.53
N LEU A 464 18.14 20.91 -3.97
CA LEU A 464 18.50 20.95 -2.55
C LEU A 464 17.27 20.88 -1.64
N VAL A 465 16.17 21.53 -2.06
CA VAL A 465 14.90 21.50 -1.31
C VAL A 465 14.23 20.14 -1.45
N VAL A 466 14.21 19.55 -2.65
CA VAL A 466 13.71 18.18 -2.90
C VAL A 466 14.46 17.17 -2.03
N ASP A 467 15.79 17.27 -1.94
CA ASP A 467 16.57 16.40 -1.06
C ASP A 467 16.26 16.64 0.43
N ARG A 468 16.12 17.90 0.86
CA ARG A 468 15.68 18.23 2.22
C ARG A 468 14.33 17.60 2.56
N ILE A 469 13.37 17.64 1.63
CA ILE A 469 12.04 17.02 1.79
C ILE A 469 12.18 15.51 1.95
N ALA A 470 12.94 14.86 1.06
CA ALA A 470 13.16 13.43 1.10
C ALA A 470 13.79 12.97 2.44
N LYS A 471 14.79 13.71 2.96
CA LYS A 471 15.41 13.46 4.27
C LYS A 471 14.44 13.59 5.42
N ARG A 472 13.63 14.67 5.43
CA ARG A 472 12.68 14.91 6.52
C ARG A 472 11.60 13.85 6.57
N ILE A 473 11.13 13.39 5.41
CA ILE A 473 10.18 12.27 5.33
C ILE A 473 10.84 10.97 5.77
N PHE A 474 12.09 10.70 5.37
CA PHE A 474 12.82 9.49 5.79
C PHE A 474 13.07 9.44 7.31
N GLN A 475 13.15 10.59 7.98
CA GLN A 475 13.28 10.67 9.44
C GLN A 475 11.97 10.43 10.20
N VAL A 476 10.83 10.36 9.52
CA VAL A 476 9.55 10.01 10.15
C VAL A 476 9.62 8.54 10.61
N PRO A 477 9.35 8.23 11.89
CA PRO A 477 9.34 6.86 12.37
C PRO A 477 8.39 5.98 11.54
N GLY A 478 8.82 4.76 11.21
CA GLY A 478 8.02 3.82 10.43
C GLY A 478 8.10 4.01 8.91
N ILE A 479 9.04 4.83 8.41
CA ILE A 479 9.36 4.96 6.98
C ILE A 479 10.65 4.21 6.67
N SER A 480 10.58 3.22 5.77
CA SER A 480 11.73 2.39 5.42
C SER A 480 12.54 2.96 4.26
N ARG A 481 11.88 3.66 3.32
CA ARG A 481 12.51 4.15 2.10
C ARG A 481 11.75 5.34 1.53
N VAL A 482 12.49 6.31 0.97
CA VAL A 482 11.93 7.42 0.19
C VAL A 482 12.68 7.50 -1.12
N GLN A 483 11.98 7.32 -2.24
CA GLN A 483 12.53 7.46 -3.58
C GLN A 483 12.10 8.79 -4.18
N ALA A 484 13.06 9.51 -4.72
CA ALA A 484 12.90 10.79 -5.39
C ALA A 484 14.01 10.94 -6.44
N ILE A 485 13.98 11.98 -7.26
CA ILE A 485 15.05 12.22 -8.23
C ILE A 485 16.44 12.38 -7.59
N THR A 486 16.53 12.84 -6.34
CA THR A 486 17.80 12.96 -5.60
C THR A 486 18.29 11.65 -4.97
N ARG A 487 17.40 10.64 -4.92
CA ARG A 487 17.64 9.31 -4.34
C ARG A 487 16.77 8.24 -5.04
N PRO A 488 16.95 7.98 -6.34
CA PRO A 488 16.02 7.16 -7.11
C PRO A 488 15.91 5.72 -6.58
N GLN A 489 16.98 5.19 -5.99
CA GLN A 489 17.04 3.85 -5.39
C GLN A 489 16.64 3.84 -3.90
N GLY A 490 16.30 4.99 -3.33
CA GLY A 490 16.07 5.19 -1.90
C GLY A 490 17.32 5.61 -1.12
N THR A 491 18.51 5.42 -1.70
CA THR A 491 19.76 5.98 -1.20
C THR A 491 20.20 7.18 -2.04
N PRO A 492 20.97 8.12 -1.46
CA PRO A 492 21.48 9.28 -2.19
C PRO A 492 22.29 8.85 -3.42
N ILE A 493 22.26 9.66 -4.47
CA ILE A 493 23.08 9.44 -5.66
C ILE A 493 24.56 9.53 -5.27
N GLU A 494 25.36 8.55 -5.67
CA GLU A 494 26.80 8.54 -5.46
C GLU A 494 27.43 9.79 -6.11
N HIS A 495 28.54 10.26 -5.54
CA HIS A 495 29.34 11.35 -6.07
C HIS A 495 28.68 12.74 -6.06
N THR A 496 27.58 12.91 -5.30
CA THR A 496 26.84 14.18 -5.21
C THR A 496 27.14 15.00 -3.95
N SER A 497 27.96 14.50 -3.02
CA SER A 497 28.35 15.28 -1.84
C SER A 497 29.39 16.34 -2.18
N ILE A 498 29.34 17.50 -1.53
CA ILE A 498 30.34 18.56 -1.68
C ILE A 498 31.78 18.04 -1.37
N PRO A 499 32.02 17.26 -0.29
CA PRO A 499 33.32 16.64 -0.04
C PRO A 499 33.81 15.78 -1.20
N PHE A 500 32.93 15.00 -1.84
CA PHE A 500 33.29 14.20 -3.01
C PHE A 500 33.69 15.09 -4.19
N GLN A 501 32.91 16.13 -4.49
CA GLN A 501 33.21 17.04 -5.61
C GLN A 501 34.53 17.80 -5.42
N ILE A 502 34.81 18.25 -4.19
CA ILE A 502 36.10 18.86 -3.84
C ILE A 502 37.23 17.85 -4.05
N SER A 503 37.04 16.60 -3.63
CA SER A 503 38.04 15.55 -3.82
C SER A 503 38.31 15.25 -5.30
N MET A 504 37.25 15.27 -6.14
CA MET A 504 37.36 15.03 -7.57
C MET A 504 38.15 16.14 -8.27
N GLN A 505 38.02 17.40 -7.85
CA GLN A 505 38.90 18.48 -8.32
C GLN A 505 40.37 18.24 -7.95
N GLY A 506 40.63 17.71 -6.74
CA GLY A 506 41.97 17.33 -6.27
C GLY A 506 42.63 16.24 -7.11
N THR A 507 41.88 15.29 -7.66
CA THR A 507 42.45 14.20 -8.49
C THR A 507 43.16 14.69 -9.75
N THR A 508 42.64 15.73 -10.42
CA THR A 508 43.30 16.33 -11.59
C THR A 508 44.63 16.98 -11.18
N GLN A 509 44.68 17.57 -9.99
CA GLN A 509 45.88 18.19 -9.44
C GLN A 509 46.92 17.12 -9.02
N MET A 510 46.49 15.98 -8.47
CA MET A 510 47.37 14.84 -8.20
C MET A 510 47.99 14.26 -9.47
N MET A 511 47.20 14.11 -10.55
CA MET A 511 47.74 13.66 -11.84
C MET A 511 48.84 14.59 -12.37
N ASN A 512 48.66 15.91 -12.23
CA ASN A 512 49.68 16.90 -12.57
C ASN A 512 50.89 16.88 -11.62
N MET A 513 50.68 16.56 -10.34
CA MET A 513 51.75 16.45 -9.34
C MET A 513 52.73 15.32 -9.69
N LYS A 514 52.20 14.15 -10.09
CA LYS A 514 53.02 13.01 -10.52
C LYS A 514 53.94 13.39 -11.68
N TYR A 515 53.40 14.11 -12.67
CA TYR A 515 54.20 14.63 -13.77
C TYR A 515 55.33 15.55 -13.29
N MET A 516 55.04 16.45 -12.34
CA MET A 516 56.05 17.36 -11.76
C MET A 516 57.12 16.60 -10.96
N GLN A 517 56.74 15.61 -10.15
CA GLN A 517 57.66 14.76 -9.39
C GLN A 517 58.61 14.00 -10.32
N ASP A 518 58.11 13.47 -11.42
CA ASP A 518 58.94 12.76 -12.40
C ASP A 518 59.95 13.73 -13.07
N ARG A 519 59.54 14.97 -13.40
CA ARG A 519 60.47 16.01 -13.86
C ARG A 519 61.51 16.41 -12.83
N MET A 520 61.22 16.29 -11.54
CA MET A 520 62.18 16.55 -10.47
C MET A 520 63.20 15.43 -10.31
N LYS A 521 62.82 14.17 -10.54
CA LYS A 521 63.78 13.05 -10.57
C LYS A 521 64.83 13.24 -11.68
N ASP A 522 64.47 13.86 -12.80
CA ASP A 522 65.43 14.21 -13.85
C ASP A 522 66.54 15.16 -13.34
N MET A 523 66.28 16.01 -12.33
CA MET A 523 67.30 16.88 -11.73
C MET A 523 68.37 16.09 -10.95
N LEU A 524 68.00 14.95 -10.36
CA LEU A 524 68.97 14.06 -9.71
C LEU A 524 69.92 13.45 -10.75
N VAL A 525 69.38 13.04 -11.89
CA VAL A 525 70.19 12.54 -13.03
C VAL A 525 71.14 13.62 -13.52
N GLN A 526 70.67 14.87 -13.62
CA GLN A 526 71.50 16.00 -14.02
C GLN A 526 72.62 16.31 -13.00
N ALA A 527 72.32 16.23 -11.70
CA ALA A 527 73.31 16.39 -10.64
C ALA A 527 74.39 15.28 -10.65
N ASP A 528 74.00 14.05 -11.00
CA ASP A 528 74.93 12.92 -11.18
C ASP A 528 75.83 13.09 -12.41
N GLU A 529 75.29 13.55 -13.55
CA GLU A 529 76.08 13.92 -14.73
C GLU A 529 77.09 15.04 -14.41
N MET A 530 76.70 16.02 -13.61
CA MET A 530 77.60 17.06 -13.13
C MET A 530 78.70 16.50 -12.22
N GLN A 531 78.41 15.49 -11.39
CA GLN A 531 79.43 14.83 -10.58
C GLN A 531 80.46 14.12 -11.46
N LYS A 532 80.03 13.36 -12.48
CA LYS A 532 80.94 12.73 -13.45
C LYS A 532 81.84 13.77 -14.12
N THR A 533 81.29 14.94 -14.43
CA THR A 533 82.05 16.05 -15.04
C THR A 533 83.08 16.62 -14.07
N VAL A 534 82.71 16.82 -12.79
CA VAL A 534 83.62 17.22 -11.71
C VAL A 534 84.76 16.22 -11.55
N ASP A 535 84.45 14.92 -11.45
CA ASP A 535 85.45 13.85 -11.31
C ASP A 535 86.43 13.83 -12.49
N THR A 536 85.91 14.06 -13.70
CA THR A 536 86.72 14.13 -14.92
C THR A 536 87.65 15.34 -14.92
N MET A 537 87.17 16.51 -14.50
CA MET A 537 87.99 17.72 -14.40
C MET A 537 89.05 17.62 -13.29
N GLU A 538 88.74 16.99 -12.15
CA GLU A 538 89.72 16.72 -11.09
C GLU A 538 90.83 15.78 -11.58
N LYS A 539 90.47 14.76 -12.37
CA LYS A 539 91.45 13.88 -13.02
C LYS A 539 92.33 14.64 -14.02
N MET A 540 91.75 15.55 -14.80
CA MET A 540 92.48 16.40 -15.75
C MET A 540 93.45 17.35 -15.02
N LEU A 541 93.03 17.96 -13.92
CA LEU A 541 93.88 18.81 -13.08
C LEU A 541 95.10 18.05 -12.56
N ARG A 542 94.91 16.83 -12.04
CA ARG A 542 96.00 15.98 -11.57
C ARG A 542 97.00 15.65 -12.69
N LEU A 543 96.52 15.25 -13.86
CA LEU A 543 97.38 14.92 -15.01
C LEU A 543 98.14 16.14 -15.54
N THR A 544 97.50 17.32 -15.56
CA THR A 544 98.13 18.57 -16.00
C THR A 544 99.22 18.99 -15.04
N LYS A 545 99.02 18.75 -13.74
CA LYS A 545 100.03 19.01 -12.71
C LYS A 545 101.25 18.11 -12.89
N GLU A 546 101.03 16.81 -13.07
CA GLU A 546 102.12 15.85 -13.36
C GLU A 546 102.88 16.23 -14.64
N MET A 547 102.17 16.71 -15.68
CA MET A 547 102.78 17.17 -16.93
C MET A 547 103.62 18.44 -16.75
N SER A 548 103.15 19.40 -15.97
CA SER A 548 103.88 20.62 -15.61
C SER A 548 105.15 20.30 -14.81
N ASP A 549 105.04 19.46 -13.77
CA ASP A 549 106.16 19.06 -12.92
C ASP A 549 107.24 18.30 -13.73
N THR A 550 106.80 17.43 -14.65
CA THR A 550 107.70 16.67 -15.53
C THR A 550 108.41 17.58 -16.53
N THR A 551 107.71 18.57 -17.10
CA THR A 551 108.32 19.48 -18.07
C THR A 551 109.33 20.41 -17.40
N HIS A 552 109.02 20.94 -16.21
CA HIS A 552 109.96 21.73 -15.43
C HIS A 552 111.27 20.96 -15.14
N SER A 553 111.14 19.67 -14.78
CA SER A 553 112.30 18.79 -14.60
C SER A 553 113.09 18.56 -15.90
N MET A 554 112.40 18.47 -17.05
CA MET A 554 113.01 18.28 -18.36
C MET A 554 113.81 19.51 -18.80
N VAL A 555 113.24 20.72 -18.67
CA VAL A 555 113.91 21.98 -19.00
C VAL A 555 115.14 22.21 -18.12
N GLY A 556 115.02 21.94 -16.80
CA GLY A 556 116.16 22.05 -15.88
C GLY A 556 117.34 21.15 -16.25
N LYS A 557 117.09 19.91 -16.68
CA LYS A 557 118.14 18.99 -17.16
C LYS A 557 118.73 19.43 -18.50
N MET A 558 117.93 20.04 -19.37
CA MET A 558 118.36 20.51 -20.68
C MET A 558 119.30 21.72 -20.55
N HIS A 559 119.05 22.64 -19.60
CA HIS A 559 119.99 23.71 -19.22
C HIS A 559 121.36 23.15 -18.83
N THR A 560 121.40 22.10 -17.98
CA THR A 560 122.66 21.47 -17.57
C THR A 560 123.42 20.87 -18.77
N MET A 561 122.70 20.21 -19.68
CA MET A 561 123.29 19.62 -20.88
C MET A 561 123.93 20.68 -21.80
N VAL A 562 123.33 21.87 -21.95
CA VAL A 562 123.90 22.96 -22.76
C VAL A 562 125.23 23.46 -22.16
N VAL A 563 125.29 23.58 -20.82
CA VAL A 563 126.51 23.98 -20.12
C VAL A 563 127.64 22.97 -20.33
N ASP A 564 127.33 21.67 -20.20
CA ASP A 564 128.31 20.59 -20.38
C ASP A 564 128.85 20.53 -21.83
N VAL A 565 127.99 20.76 -22.83
CA VAL A 565 128.38 20.77 -24.25
C VAL A 565 129.23 22.00 -24.59
N ALA A 566 128.94 23.16 -24.01
CA ALA A 566 129.74 24.37 -24.20
C ALA A 566 131.15 24.23 -23.61
N GLU A 567 131.29 23.60 -22.44
CA GLU A 567 132.59 23.32 -21.81
C GLU A 567 133.42 22.33 -22.66
N MET A 568 132.78 21.33 -23.26
CA MET A 568 133.44 20.40 -24.19
C MET A 568 133.93 21.10 -25.47
N ARG A 569 133.16 22.04 -26.03
CA ARG A 569 133.57 22.87 -27.18
C ARG A 569 134.81 23.69 -26.86
N ASP A 570 134.83 24.35 -25.70
CA ASP A 570 135.94 25.22 -25.30
C ASP A 570 137.25 24.42 -25.12
N HIS A 571 137.18 23.22 -24.53
CA HIS A 571 138.34 22.32 -24.46
C HIS A 571 138.84 21.83 -25.84
N ILE A 572 137.96 21.71 -26.81
CA ILE A 572 138.32 21.34 -28.19
C ILE A 572 138.96 22.53 -28.93
N ALA A 573 138.49 23.75 -28.68
CA ALA A 573 139.10 24.97 -29.20
C ALA A 573 140.52 25.18 -28.68
N ASP A 574 140.78 24.92 -27.38
CA ASP A 574 142.12 24.98 -26.79
C ASP A 574 143.10 23.97 -27.42
N PHE A 575 142.61 22.78 -27.79
CA PHE A 575 143.41 21.76 -28.49
C PHE A 575 143.78 22.19 -29.93
N ASP A 576 142.87 22.82 -30.66
CA ASP A 576 143.13 23.32 -32.02
C ASP A 576 144.19 24.43 -32.04
N ASP A 577 144.14 25.36 -31.08
CA ASP A 577 145.06 26.49 -31.03
C ASP A 577 146.53 26.07 -30.77
N PHE A 578 146.77 24.97 -30.04
CA PHE A 578 148.11 24.44 -29.80
C PHE A 578 148.76 23.84 -31.06
N PHE A 579 147.98 23.19 -31.94
CA PHE A 579 148.47 22.49 -33.13
C PHE A 579 148.46 23.34 -34.42
N ARG A 580 148.00 24.60 -34.35
CA ARG A 580 147.96 25.57 -35.47
C ARG A 580 149.23 25.64 -36.36
N PRO A 581 150.46 25.63 -35.83
CA PRO A 581 151.66 25.70 -36.67
C PRO A 581 151.83 24.48 -37.58
N ILE A 582 151.44 23.30 -37.08
CA ILE A 582 151.47 22.03 -37.83
C ILE A 582 150.34 22.00 -38.86
N ARG A 583 149.16 22.50 -38.50
CA ARG A 583 148.03 22.68 -39.43
C ARG A 583 148.44 23.53 -40.63
N ASN A 584 149.04 24.70 -40.41
CA ASN A 584 149.46 25.59 -41.50
C ASN A 584 150.57 25.00 -42.39
N TYR A 585 151.50 24.21 -41.85
CA TYR A 585 152.51 23.53 -42.66
C TYR A 585 151.89 22.49 -43.61
N LEU A 586 150.91 21.71 -43.12
CA LEU A 586 150.22 20.68 -43.90
C LEU A 586 149.29 21.26 -44.99
N TYR A 587 148.80 22.49 -44.82
CA TYR A 587 147.99 23.21 -45.82
C TYR A 587 148.83 23.89 -46.92
N TRP A 588 150.14 24.12 -46.70
CA TRP A 588 151.02 24.83 -47.64
C TRP A 588 151.75 23.91 -48.65
N GLU A 589 151.87 22.60 -48.38
CA GLU A 589 152.65 21.67 -49.22
C GLU A 589 151.80 21.01 -50.35
N PRO A 590 152.08 21.26 -51.65
CA PRO A 590 151.15 20.92 -52.75
C PRO A 590 150.91 19.43 -53.05
N LYS A 591 151.67 18.51 -52.44
CA LYS A 591 151.60 17.06 -52.75
C LYS A 591 151.16 16.17 -51.57
N CYS A 592 150.57 16.75 -50.52
CA CYS A 592 150.20 16.02 -49.30
C CYS A 592 149.16 14.90 -49.49
N PHE A 593 148.40 14.88 -50.60
CA PHE A 593 147.44 13.82 -50.93
C PHE A 593 148.06 12.43 -51.16
N ASN A 594 149.36 12.35 -51.49
CA ASN A 594 150.04 11.08 -51.80
C ASN A 594 150.90 10.55 -50.64
N ILE A 595 150.85 11.18 -49.47
CA ILE A 595 151.56 10.75 -48.26
C ILE A 595 150.51 10.29 -47.24
N PRO A 596 150.40 8.98 -46.94
CA PRO A 596 149.36 8.43 -46.08
C PRO A 596 149.23 9.11 -44.70
N LEU A 597 150.37 9.54 -44.13
CA LEU A 597 150.42 10.22 -42.82
C LEU A 597 149.88 11.66 -42.86
N CYS A 598 149.97 12.34 -44.00
CA CYS A 598 149.50 13.73 -44.12
C CYS A 598 147.98 13.82 -44.27
N TRP A 599 147.38 12.92 -45.06
CA TRP A 599 145.94 12.87 -45.25
C TRP A 599 145.18 12.48 -43.96
N SER A 600 145.73 11.53 -43.18
CA SER A 600 145.11 11.11 -41.91
C SER A 600 145.05 12.25 -40.88
N MET A 601 146.07 13.11 -40.82
CA MET A 601 146.06 14.24 -39.89
C MET A 601 145.10 15.36 -40.34
N ARG A 602 144.85 15.53 -41.65
CA ARG A 602 143.87 16.53 -42.14
C ARG A 602 142.43 16.14 -41.84
N SER A 603 142.06 14.87 -42.03
CA SER A 603 140.71 14.35 -41.75
C SER A 603 140.29 14.50 -40.28
N VAL A 604 141.24 14.53 -39.35
CA VAL A 604 140.97 14.74 -37.92
C VAL A 604 140.55 16.18 -37.66
N PHE A 605 141.18 17.17 -38.30
CA PHE A 605 140.80 18.57 -38.16
C PHE A 605 139.46 18.90 -38.83
N ASP A 606 139.18 18.35 -40.02
CA ASP A 606 137.88 18.54 -40.69
C ASP A 606 136.70 17.95 -39.88
N SER A 607 136.95 16.99 -38.98
CA SER A 607 135.91 16.44 -38.07
C SER A 607 135.69 17.31 -36.82
N LEU A 608 136.67 18.13 -36.43
CA LEU A 608 136.56 19.05 -35.28
C LEU A 608 135.73 20.30 -35.63
N ASP A 609 135.77 20.75 -36.89
CA ASP A 609 135.00 21.92 -37.37
C ASP A 609 133.46 21.72 -37.33
N GLY A 610 132.95 20.48 -37.18
CA GLY A 610 131.51 20.20 -37.08
C GLY A 610 130.89 20.36 -35.69
N ILE A 611 131.71 20.55 -34.65
CA ILE A 611 131.27 20.58 -33.24
C ILE A 611 130.67 21.95 -32.87
N ASP A 612 131.10 23.03 -33.53
CA ASP A 612 130.54 24.37 -33.33
C ASP A 612 129.08 24.46 -33.80
N THR A 613 128.76 23.89 -34.97
CA THR A 613 127.39 23.88 -35.50
C THR A 613 126.41 23.11 -34.62
N MET A 614 126.84 22.02 -33.97
CA MET A 614 125.97 21.23 -33.08
C MET A 614 125.63 22.00 -31.79
N THR A 615 126.57 22.79 -31.27
CA THR A 615 126.40 23.57 -30.04
C THR A 615 125.45 24.76 -30.26
N ASP A 616 125.59 25.45 -31.39
CA ASP A 616 124.73 26.59 -31.76
C ASP A 616 123.26 26.19 -31.95
N ASP A 617 123.00 25.00 -32.51
CA ASP A 617 121.63 24.52 -32.73
C ASP A 617 120.95 24.08 -31.42
N ILE A 618 121.71 23.54 -30.47
CA ILE A 618 121.20 23.22 -29.12
C ILE A 618 120.89 24.49 -28.33
N GLN A 619 121.71 25.54 -28.44
CA GLN A 619 121.45 26.82 -27.77
C GLN A 619 120.20 27.54 -28.31
N LYS A 620 119.90 27.39 -29.61
CA LYS A 620 118.71 27.98 -30.22
C LYS A 620 117.38 27.32 -29.80
N LEU A 621 117.40 26.09 -29.27
CA LEU A 621 116.21 25.37 -28.80
C LEU A 621 115.76 25.73 -27.37
N MET A 622 116.64 26.34 -26.58
CA MET A 622 116.37 26.68 -25.17
C MET A 622 115.23 27.68 -24.95
N PRO A 623 115.11 28.78 -25.73
CA PRO A 623 114.05 29.76 -25.52
C PRO A 623 112.63 29.18 -25.67
N ASP A 624 112.45 28.20 -26.55
CA ASP A 624 111.16 27.54 -26.77
C ASP A 624 110.79 26.59 -25.62
N MET A 625 111.79 25.95 -24.99
CA MET A 625 111.60 25.09 -23.83
C MET A 625 111.28 25.90 -22.57
N ASP A 626 111.95 27.03 -22.35
CA ASP A 626 111.65 27.95 -21.25
C ASP A 626 110.22 28.54 -21.39
N ARG A 627 109.77 28.82 -22.62
CA ARG A 627 108.40 29.27 -22.90
C ARG A 627 107.34 28.22 -22.54
N LEU A 628 107.64 26.94 -22.79
CA LEU A 628 106.75 25.83 -22.43
C LEU A 628 106.64 25.66 -20.90
N ASP A 629 107.74 25.86 -20.17
CA ASP A 629 107.77 25.82 -18.71
C ASP A 629 107.02 26.99 -18.06
N GLU A 630 106.99 28.16 -18.70
CA GLU A 630 106.23 29.32 -18.23
C GLU A 630 104.70 29.18 -18.45
N LEU A 631 104.28 28.54 -19.55
CA LEU A 631 102.86 28.45 -19.93
C LEU A 631 102.08 27.36 -19.18
N MET A 632 102.73 26.24 -18.84
CA MET A 632 102.05 25.12 -18.17
C MET A 632 101.50 25.45 -16.77
N PRO A 633 102.22 26.19 -15.91
CA PRO A 633 101.70 26.64 -14.62
C PRO A 633 100.47 27.55 -14.74
N GLN A 634 100.36 28.34 -15.81
CA GLN A 634 99.22 29.24 -16.02
C GLN A 634 97.92 28.45 -16.25
N MET A 635 97.97 27.30 -16.94
CA MET A 635 96.81 26.41 -17.11
C MET A 635 96.30 25.84 -15.78
N LEU A 636 97.19 25.59 -14.80
CA LEU A 636 96.83 25.07 -13.49
C LEU A 636 96.05 26.07 -12.62
N THR A 637 96.15 27.37 -12.90
CA THR A 637 95.45 28.41 -12.13
C THR A 637 93.96 28.54 -12.50
N ILE A 638 93.56 28.11 -13.70
CA ILE A 638 92.20 28.33 -14.25
C ILE A 638 91.24 27.19 -13.89
N MET A 639 91.75 25.96 -13.75
CA MET A 639 90.92 24.77 -13.55
C MET A 639 90.22 24.67 -12.16
N PRO A 640 90.85 25.04 -11.02
CA PRO A 640 90.20 24.91 -9.70
C PRO A 640 88.94 25.77 -9.51
N PRO A 641 88.88 27.04 -9.97
CA PRO A 641 87.65 27.83 -9.98
C PRO A 641 86.51 27.18 -10.77
N MET A 642 86.81 26.58 -11.95
CA MET A 642 85.79 25.90 -12.76
C MET A 642 85.19 24.68 -12.06
N ILE A 643 86.03 23.87 -11.40
CA ILE A 643 85.58 22.72 -10.60
C ILE A 643 84.69 23.17 -9.44
N THR A 644 85.06 24.26 -8.77
CA THR A 644 84.31 24.82 -7.64
C THR A 644 82.93 25.32 -8.09
N THR A 645 82.85 26.01 -9.22
CA THR A 645 81.57 26.46 -9.80
C THR A 645 80.66 25.28 -10.15
N MET A 646 81.21 24.20 -10.72
CA MET A 646 80.44 23.00 -11.05
C MET A 646 79.93 22.27 -9.81
N LYS A 647 80.74 22.18 -8.74
CA LYS A 647 80.31 21.65 -7.44
C LYS A 647 79.20 22.50 -6.82
N ASN A 648 79.32 23.83 -6.88
CA ASN A 648 78.30 24.74 -6.37
C ASN A 648 76.98 24.64 -7.14
N MET A 649 77.02 24.57 -8.48
CA MET A 649 75.82 24.38 -9.29
C MET A 649 75.17 23.02 -9.02
N LYS A 650 75.95 21.93 -8.85
CA LYS A 650 75.43 20.63 -8.43
C LYS A 650 74.72 20.72 -7.08
N ASN A 651 75.37 21.33 -6.09
CA ASN A 651 74.80 21.47 -4.75
C ASN A 651 73.52 22.32 -4.76
N MET A 652 73.47 23.39 -5.55
CA MET A 652 72.28 24.22 -5.73
C MET A 652 71.14 23.42 -6.37
N MET A 653 71.44 22.59 -7.38
CA MET A 653 70.46 21.71 -8.04
C MET A 653 69.89 20.66 -7.08
N LEU A 654 70.74 20.00 -6.28
CA LEU A 654 70.32 19.06 -5.25
C LEU A 654 69.50 19.74 -4.15
N THR A 655 69.92 20.92 -3.70
CA THR A 655 69.19 21.70 -2.69
C THR A 655 67.81 22.11 -3.22
N MET A 656 67.73 22.53 -4.49
CA MET A 656 66.46 22.88 -5.13
C MET A 656 65.54 21.66 -5.26
N GLN A 657 66.08 20.50 -5.64
CA GLN A 657 65.33 19.24 -5.69
C GLN A 657 64.82 18.82 -4.31
N ALA A 658 65.65 18.87 -3.27
CA ALA A 658 65.24 18.51 -1.92
C ALA A 658 64.16 19.47 -1.37
N THR A 659 64.30 20.77 -1.63
CA THR A 659 63.35 21.78 -1.15
C THR A 659 61.99 21.66 -1.86
N MET A 660 61.99 21.58 -3.20
CA MET A 660 60.76 21.43 -3.97
C MET A 660 60.11 20.04 -3.76
N GLY A 661 60.92 19.00 -3.54
CA GLY A 661 60.45 17.64 -3.29
C GLY A 661 59.71 17.54 -1.96
N GLY A 662 60.30 18.09 -0.88
CA GLY A 662 59.61 18.14 0.41
C GLY A 662 58.30 18.96 0.39
N LEU A 663 58.25 20.04 -0.40
CA LEU A 663 57.02 20.82 -0.64
C LEU A 663 55.96 20.02 -1.41
N GLN A 664 56.36 19.21 -2.38
CA GLN A 664 55.46 18.33 -3.14
C GLN A 664 54.95 17.17 -2.31
N ASP A 665 55.81 16.49 -1.56
CA ASP A 665 55.43 15.40 -0.65
C ASP A 665 54.42 15.89 0.40
N GLN A 666 54.60 17.11 0.91
CA GLN A 666 53.64 17.76 1.80
C GLN A 666 52.29 18.02 1.10
N MET A 667 52.29 18.50 -0.14
CA MET A 667 51.06 18.72 -0.89
C MET A 667 50.35 17.40 -1.23
N GLU A 668 51.09 16.35 -1.59
CA GLU A 668 50.56 15.01 -1.88
C GLU A 668 49.86 14.42 -0.64
N ALA A 669 50.50 14.45 0.52
CA ALA A 669 49.90 13.98 1.78
C ALA A 669 48.64 14.78 2.17
N MET A 670 48.57 16.07 1.81
CA MET A 670 47.37 16.89 2.05
C MET A 670 46.22 16.50 1.11
N MET A 671 46.51 16.14 -0.15
CA MET A 671 45.50 15.73 -1.15
C MET A 671 45.02 14.29 -0.98
N GLU A 672 45.88 13.38 -0.52
CA GLU A 672 45.49 12.00 -0.23
C GLU A 672 44.36 11.96 0.81
N ASN A 673 44.48 12.77 1.87
CA ASN A 673 43.45 12.91 2.89
C ASN A 673 42.13 13.49 2.34
N GLN A 674 42.19 14.38 1.34
CA GLN A 674 40.99 14.92 0.68
C GLN A 674 40.27 13.86 -0.16
N THR A 675 41.02 13.00 -0.86
CA THR A 675 40.46 11.90 -1.65
C THR A 675 39.82 10.84 -0.74
N ALA A 676 40.52 10.46 0.33
CA ALA A 676 39.98 9.54 1.34
C ALA A 676 38.72 10.10 2.02
N MET A 677 38.67 11.41 2.29
CA MET A 677 37.46 12.06 2.80
C MET A 677 36.29 11.94 1.82
N GLY A 678 36.49 12.28 0.55
CA GLY A 678 35.45 12.15 -0.47
C GLY A 678 34.89 10.73 -0.57
N GLN A 679 35.77 9.72 -0.61
CA GLN A 679 35.39 8.30 -0.62
C GLN A 679 34.66 7.87 0.65
N ALA A 680 35.04 8.37 1.83
CA ALA A 680 34.38 8.03 3.09
C ALA A 680 32.95 8.60 3.17
N PHE A 681 32.74 9.83 2.71
CA PHE A 681 31.39 10.42 2.64
C PHE A 681 30.48 9.65 1.68
N ASP A 682 31.03 9.26 0.53
CA ASP A 682 30.29 8.51 -0.49
C ASP A 682 29.96 7.07 -0.02
N ALA A 683 30.95 6.37 0.55
CA ALA A 683 30.78 5.02 1.10
C ALA A 683 29.81 4.98 2.30
N SER A 684 29.78 6.04 3.11
CA SER A 684 28.81 6.18 4.21
C SER A 684 27.42 6.59 3.74
N LYS A 685 27.23 6.89 2.45
CA LYS A 685 26.00 7.41 1.87
C LYS A 685 25.48 8.65 2.61
N ASN A 686 26.39 9.45 3.16
CA ASN A 686 26.05 10.69 3.83
C ASN A 686 25.91 11.80 2.79
N ASP A 687 24.69 12.34 2.70
CA ASP A 687 24.29 13.37 1.77
C ASP A 687 24.00 14.71 2.45
N ASP A 688 24.41 14.93 3.71
CA ASP A 688 24.18 16.19 4.46
C ASP A 688 24.67 17.44 3.69
N SER A 689 25.58 17.24 2.74
CA SER A 689 26.13 18.24 1.82
C SER A 689 25.83 17.91 0.35
N PHE A 690 24.63 17.42 0.04
CA PHE A 690 24.17 17.16 -1.32
C PHE A 690 24.29 18.43 -2.20
N TYR A 691 24.82 18.28 -3.41
CA TYR A 691 24.84 19.33 -4.44
C TYR A 691 24.98 18.74 -5.84
N LEU A 692 24.14 19.19 -6.77
CA LEU A 692 24.23 18.82 -8.19
C LEU A 692 24.68 20.01 -9.04
N PRO A 693 25.79 19.89 -9.79
CA PRO A 693 26.23 20.91 -10.73
C PRO A 693 25.20 21.10 -11.85
N PRO A 694 25.06 22.33 -12.41
CA PRO A 694 24.15 22.60 -13.54
C PRO A 694 24.40 21.72 -14.77
N GLU A 695 25.63 21.27 -14.98
CA GLU A 695 26.04 20.40 -16.09
C GLU A 695 25.36 19.01 -16.03
N THR A 696 25.04 18.52 -14.83
CA THR A 696 24.40 17.21 -14.65
C THR A 696 22.98 17.18 -15.24
N PHE A 697 22.30 18.33 -15.27
CA PHE A 697 20.95 18.43 -15.85
C PHE A 697 20.96 18.24 -17.37
N GLU A 698 22.11 18.42 -18.03
CA GLU A 698 22.26 18.18 -19.47
C GLU A 698 22.55 16.70 -19.81
N ASN A 699 22.93 15.89 -18.83
CA ASN A 699 23.29 14.49 -19.02
C ASN A 699 22.04 13.68 -19.52
N PRO A 700 22.15 12.91 -20.63
CA PRO A 700 21.04 12.14 -21.18
C PRO A 700 20.44 11.11 -20.20
N ASP A 701 21.28 10.48 -19.39
CA ASP A 701 20.89 9.46 -18.42
C ASP A 701 20.11 10.10 -17.26
N PHE A 702 20.59 11.26 -16.80
CA PHE A 702 19.88 12.02 -15.78
C PHE A 702 18.54 12.57 -16.28
N LYS A 703 18.47 13.02 -17.55
CA LYS A 703 17.22 13.42 -18.21
C LYS A 703 16.20 12.29 -18.29
N ARG A 704 16.64 11.04 -18.48
CA ARG A 704 15.74 9.87 -18.43
C ARG A 704 15.15 9.67 -17.04
N GLY A 705 15.98 9.69 -16.00
CA GLY A 705 15.51 9.61 -14.61
C GLY A 705 14.57 10.75 -14.21
N MET A 706 14.85 11.99 -14.66
CA MET A 706 13.99 13.14 -14.37
C MET A 706 12.56 12.96 -14.89
N LYS A 707 12.36 12.33 -16.07
CA LYS A 707 11.01 12.06 -16.60
C LYS A 707 10.16 11.19 -15.67
N MET A 708 10.79 10.36 -14.85
CA MET A 708 10.08 9.47 -13.93
C MET A 708 9.71 10.15 -12.62
N PHE A 709 10.30 11.29 -12.25
CA PHE A 709 10.07 11.93 -10.94
C PHE A 709 9.58 13.37 -11.04
N LEU A 710 9.79 14.03 -12.18
CA LEU A 710 9.31 15.39 -12.46
C LEU A 710 8.25 15.36 -13.56
N SER A 711 7.27 16.24 -13.43
CA SER A 711 6.27 16.44 -14.46
C SER A 711 6.90 16.92 -15.78
N PRO A 712 6.23 16.69 -16.93
CA PRO A 712 6.70 17.17 -18.23
C PRO A 712 6.96 18.69 -18.28
N ASP A 713 6.17 19.48 -17.55
CA ASP A 713 6.32 20.94 -17.42
C ASP A 713 7.36 21.38 -16.37
N GLY A 714 7.92 20.46 -15.59
CA GLY A 714 8.93 20.74 -14.56
C GLY A 714 8.39 21.38 -13.27
N HIS A 715 7.09 21.64 -13.17
CA HIS A 715 6.47 22.34 -12.04
C HIS A 715 6.01 21.41 -10.91
N ALA A 716 6.14 20.10 -11.07
CA ALA A 716 5.80 19.14 -10.03
C ALA A 716 6.85 18.05 -9.88
N VAL A 717 7.02 17.60 -8.64
CA VAL A 717 7.90 16.48 -8.29
C VAL A 717 7.11 15.45 -7.47
N ARG A 718 7.28 14.17 -7.80
CA ARG A 718 6.72 13.05 -7.05
C ARG A 718 7.78 12.33 -6.22
N PHE A 719 7.38 11.87 -5.04
CA PHE A 719 8.16 11.02 -4.16
C PHE A 719 7.39 9.72 -3.96
N ILE A 720 8.10 8.60 -3.97
CA ILE A 720 7.55 7.27 -3.70
C ILE A 720 8.06 6.87 -2.31
N ILE A 721 7.16 6.67 -1.35
CA ILE A 721 7.49 6.44 0.05
C ILE A 721 7.06 5.03 0.42
N SER A 722 7.96 4.24 1.00
CA SER A 722 7.65 2.90 1.50
C SER A 722 7.71 2.90 3.03
N HIS A 723 6.68 2.34 3.67
CA HIS A 723 6.61 2.16 5.11
C HIS A 723 7.52 1.03 5.62
N GLU A 724 7.77 0.98 6.93
CA GLU A 724 8.22 -0.21 7.64
C GLU A 724 6.98 -1.03 8.05
N GLY A 725 6.90 -2.30 7.61
CA GLY A 725 5.75 -3.17 7.90
C GLY A 725 4.62 -3.10 6.87
N ASP A 726 3.39 -3.33 7.31
CA ASP A 726 2.19 -3.31 6.46
C ASP A 726 1.57 -1.90 6.45
N PRO A 727 1.52 -1.18 5.31
CA PRO A 727 0.87 0.13 5.23
C PRO A 727 -0.64 0.09 5.51
N MET A 728 -1.29 -1.07 5.35
CA MET A 728 -2.72 -1.25 5.62
C MET A 728 -3.03 -1.42 7.12
N SER A 729 -2.01 -1.52 7.98
CA SER A 729 -2.20 -1.68 9.42
C SER A 729 -2.53 -0.34 10.10
N PRO A 730 -3.13 -0.37 11.31
CA PRO A 730 -3.34 0.83 12.11
C PRO A 730 -2.05 1.65 12.35
N GLU A 731 -0.91 0.98 12.53
CA GLU A 731 0.41 1.61 12.65
C GLU A 731 0.80 2.29 11.34
N GLY A 732 0.67 1.59 10.20
CA GLY A 732 0.92 2.13 8.86
C GLY A 732 0.15 3.42 8.59
N ILE A 733 -1.15 3.42 8.88
CA ILE A 733 -2.06 4.57 8.76
C ILE A 733 -1.61 5.75 9.62
N SER A 734 -1.09 5.49 10.82
CA SER A 734 -0.67 6.56 11.75
C SER A 734 0.52 7.39 11.24
N HIS A 735 1.35 6.83 10.35
CA HIS A 735 2.52 7.53 9.79
C HIS A 735 2.14 8.63 8.79
N ILE A 736 0.95 8.59 8.19
CA ILE A 736 0.52 9.49 7.11
C ILE A 736 0.52 10.96 7.55
N GLU A 737 0.06 11.26 8.76
CA GLU A 737 0.09 12.63 9.29
C GLU A 737 1.52 13.13 9.49
N GLY A 738 2.41 12.23 9.95
CA GLY A 738 3.83 12.51 10.09
C GLY A 738 4.50 12.86 8.75
N ILE A 739 4.18 12.11 7.69
CA ILE A 739 4.69 12.38 6.33
C ILE A 739 4.24 13.76 5.85
N GLN A 740 2.94 14.06 5.95
CA GLN A 740 2.40 15.35 5.50
C GLN A 740 3.00 16.52 6.30
N GLN A 741 3.15 16.36 7.61
CA GLN A 741 3.75 17.37 8.47
C GLN A 741 5.24 17.57 8.15
N ALA A 742 6.00 16.49 7.96
CA ALA A 742 7.41 16.55 7.58
C ALA A 742 7.62 17.26 6.24
N ALA A 743 6.78 16.97 5.23
CA ALA A 743 6.81 17.65 3.95
C ALA A 743 6.49 19.16 4.10
N LYS A 744 5.44 19.50 4.86
CA LYS A 744 5.07 20.90 5.16
C LYS A 744 6.16 21.66 5.90
N GLU A 745 6.89 21.00 6.80
CA GLU A 745 8.00 21.62 7.54
C GLU A 745 9.26 21.78 6.68
N ALA A 746 9.52 20.84 5.78
CA ALA A 746 10.70 20.86 4.92
C ALA A 746 10.68 22.03 3.91
N ILE A 747 9.50 22.45 3.44
CA ILE A 747 9.35 23.56 2.50
C ILE A 747 9.40 24.96 3.14
N LYS A 748 9.27 25.08 4.48
CA LYS A 748 9.26 26.38 5.16
C LYS A 748 10.60 27.11 5.00
N GLY A 749 10.55 28.40 4.64
CA GLY A 749 11.76 29.21 4.45
C GLY A 749 12.61 28.76 3.26
N THR A 750 12.00 28.14 2.25
CA THR A 750 12.65 27.70 1.00
C THR A 750 11.93 28.30 -0.21
N PRO A 751 12.52 28.27 -1.42
CA PRO A 751 11.84 28.67 -2.65
C PRO A 751 10.52 27.94 -2.91
N LEU A 752 10.33 26.74 -2.35
CA LEU A 752 9.09 25.96 -2.47
C LEU A 752 8.04 26.33 -1.42
N GLU A 753 8.24 27.40 -0.64
CA GLU A 753 7.25 27.88 0.32
C GLU A 753 5.96 28.31 -0.39
N GLY A 754 4.82 27.73 -0.01
CA GLY A 754 3.53 27.95 -0.69
C GLY A 754 3.19 26.90 -1.76
N SER A 755 4.10 25.97 -2.05
CA SER A 755 3.80 24.81 -2.91
C SER A 755 2.65 23.98 -2.37
N LYS A 756 1.85 23.41 -3.28
CA LYS A 756 0.75 22.50 -2.90
C LYS A 756 1.30 21.11 -2.69
N ILE A 757 0.89 20.49 -1.58
CA ILE A 757 1.32 19.13 -1.21
C ILE A 757 0.11 18.22 -1.30
N TYR A 758 0.22 17.16 -2.08
CA TYR A 758 -0.78 16.12 -2.21
C TYR A 758 -0.16 14.79 -1.82
N LEU A 759 -0.83 14.01 -0.98
CA LEU A 759 -0.38 12.69 -0.56
C LEU A 759 -1.48 11.69 -0.91
N GLY A 760 -1.16 10.77 -1.81
CA GLY A 760 -1.98 9.61 -2.15
C GLY A 760 -1.19 8.34 -1.89
N GLY A 761 -1.84 7.19 -2.03
CA GLY A 761 -1.23 5.91 -1.71
C GLY A 761 -2.16 5.02 -0.91
N THR A 762 -1.65 3.85 -0.55
CA THR A 762 -2.48 2.81 0.06
C THR A 762 -2.87 3.18 1.48
N ALA A 763 -1.89 3.48 2.34
CA ALA A 763 -2.12 3.91 3.72
C ALA A 763 -2.88 5.24 3.80
N ALA A 764 -2.63 6.20 2.89
CA ALA A 764 -3.40 7.43 2.82
C ALA A 764 -4.88 7.16 2.48
N THR A 765 -5.16 6.26 1.53
CA THR A 765 -6.54 5.86 1.20
C THR A 765 -7.21 5.13 2.36
N PHE A 766 -6.51 4.24 3.05
CA PHE A 766 -7.06 3.57 4.24
C PHE A 766 -7.28 4.53 5.41
N LYS A 767 -6.43 5.54 5.59
CA LYS A 767 -6.67 6.63 6.55
C LYS A 767 -7.98 7.35 6.25
N ASP A 768 -8.15 7.79 5.01
CA ASP A 768 -9.36 8.50 4.59
C ASP A 768 -10.61 7.60 4.69
N MET A 769 -10.48 6.31 4.40
CA MET A 769 -11.55 5.33 4.60
C MET A 769 -11.88 5.11 6.09
N GLN A 770 -10.88 5.05 6.96
CA GLN A 770 -11.09 4.90 8.41
C GLN A 770 -11.77 6.14 9.00
N GLU A 771 -11.30 7.35 8.65
CA GLU A 771 -11.93 8.59 9.05
C GLU A 771 -13.37 8.66 8.52
N GLY A 772 -13.56 8.39 7.23
CA GLY A 772 -14.88 8.34 6.58
C GLY A 772 -15.83 7.34 7.23
N ALA A 773 -15.37 6.13 7.54
CA ALA A 773 -16.17 5.09 8.15
C ALA A 773 -16.62 5.47 9.57
N ASN A 774 -15.75 6.11 10.36
CA ASN A 774 -16.10 6.58 11.70
C ASN A 774 -17.21 7.65 11.66
N TYR A 775 -17.09 8.64 10.78
CA TYR A 775 -18.11 9.68 10.61
C TYR A 775 -19.41 9.12 10.06
N ASP A 776 -19.33 8.28 9.03
CA ASP A 776 -20.50 7.70 8.37
C ASP A 776 -21.25 6.73 9.29
N LEU A 777 -20.57 5.94 10.09
CA LEU A 777 -21.19 5.05 11.07
C LEU A 777 -21.95 5.85 12.13
N LEU A 778 -21.41 6.99 12.56
CA LEU A 778 -22.07 7.90 13.49
C LEU A 778 -23.32 8.53 12.84
N ILE A 779 -23.19 9.03 11.61
CA ILE A 779 -24.31 9.62 10.86
C ILE A 779 -25.42 8.59 10.63
N ALA A 780 -25.09 7.44 10.04
CA ALA A 780 -26.06 6.39 9.73
C ALA A 780 -26.68 5.80 10.99
N GLY A 781 -25.88 5.52 12.02
CA GLY A 781 -26.35 4.99 13.30
C GLY A 781 -27.31 5.93 14.02
N ILE A 782 -26.96 7.22 14.17
CA ILE A 782 -27.83 8.21 14.81
C ILE A 782 -29.07 8.47 13.96
N ALA A 783 -28.95 8.60 12.64
CA ALA A 783 -30.08 8.80 11.75
C ALA A 783 -31.06 7.62 11.81
N ALA A 784 -30.57 6.38 11.74
CA ALA A 784 -31.39 5.18 11.86
C ALA A 784 -32.06 5.09 13.24
N LEU A 785 -31.34 5.34 14.34
CA LEU A 785 -31.91 5.35 15.69
C LEU A 785 -33.02 6.39 15.85
N CYS A 786 -32.79 7.62 15.37
CA CYS A 786 -33.79 8.68 15.38
C CYS A 786 -35.02 8.30 14.55
N LEU A 787 -34.81 7.74 13.35
CA LEU A 787 -35.89 7.30 12.48
C LEU A 787 -36.70 6.18 13.10
N ILE A 788 -36.05 5.14 13.62
CA ILE A 788 -36.68 4.02 14.34
C ILE A 788 -37.46 4.57 15.53
N PHE A 789 -36.86 5.45 16.33
CA PHE A 789 -37.54 6.07 17.47
C PHE A 789 -38.81 6.83 17.05
N ILE A 790 -38.77 7.59 15.96
CA ILE A 790 -39.93 8.31 15.41
C ILE A 790 -41.01 7.33 14.94
N ILE A 791 -40.65 6.29 14.17
CA ILE A 791 -41.59 5.27 13.71
C ILE A 791 -42.24 4.56 14.91
N MET A 792 -41.44 4.17 15.90
CA MET A 792 -41.93 3.53 17.12
C MET A 792 -42.83 4.46 17.93
N LEU A 793 -42.51 5.75 18.02
CA LEU A 793 -43.35 6.75 18.68
C LEU A 793 -44.70 6.89 17.97
N ILE A 794 -44.73 6.90 16.63
CA ILE A 794 -45.97 6.97 15.84
C ILE A 794 -46.85 5.72 16.06
N LEU A 795 -46.25 4.53 16.03
CA LEU A 795 -46.98 3.26 16.13
C LEU A 795 -47.44 2.94 17.56
N THR A 796 -46.52 3.03 18.53
CA THR A 796 -46.84 2.73 19.93
C THR A 796 -47.67 3.84 20.57
N ARG A 797 -47.46 5.11 20.15
CA ARG A 797 -47.98 6.33 20.77
C ARG A 797 -47.53 6.50 22.22
N SER A 798 -46.39 5.91 22.59
CA SER A 798 -45.78 6.03 23.90
C SER A 798 -44.28 6.30 23.78
N VAL A 799 -43.83 7.40 24.41
CA VAL A 799 -42.43 7.82 24.40
C VAL A 799 -41.55 6.81 25.16
N VAL A 800 -42.06 6.31 26.28
CA VAL A 800 -41.35 5.37 27.14
C VAL A 800 -41.22 4.00 26.46
N ALA A 801 -42.30 3.48 25.87
CA ALA A 801 -42.26 2.23 25.12
C ALA A 801 -41.27 2.33 23.95
N ALA A 802 -41.30 3.43 23.18
CA ALA A 802 -40.37 3.65 22.08
C ALA A 802 -38.91 3.70 22.56
N ALA A 803 -38.61 4.40 23.67
CA ALA A 803 -37.27 4.47 24.23
C ALA A 803 -36.75 3.11 24.73
N VAL A 804 -37.61 2.30 25.37
CA VAL A 804 -37.25 0.95 25.81
C VAL A 804 -36.95 0.03 24.62
N ILE A 805 -37.78 0.08 23.57
CA ILE A 805 -37.55 -0.71 22.36
C ILE A 805 -36.20 -0.33 21.74
N VAL A 806 -35.96 0.96 21.50
CA VAL A 806 -34.70 1.41 20.89
C VAL A 806 -33.49 1.07 21.78
N GLY A 807 -33.58 1.30 23.09
CA GLY A 807 -32.49 1.00 24.02
C GLY A 807 -32.16 -0.49 24.13
N THR A 808 -33.18 -1.36 24.09
CA THR A 808 -32.97 -2.81 24.08
C THR A 808 -32.36 -3.30 22.77
N VAL A 809 -32.76 -2.74 21.63
CA VAL A 809 -32.13 -3.05 20.32
C VAL A 809 -30.67 -2.61 20.29
N VAL A 810 -30.33 -1.43 20.82
CA VAL A 810 -28.92 -0.97 20.93
C VAL A 810 -28.10 -1.92 21.82
N LEU A 811 -28.66 -2.38 22.94
CA LEU A 811 -28.00 -3.37 23.78
C LEU A 811 -27.80 -4.71 23.05
N SER A 812 -28.79 -5.15 22.27
CA SER A 812 -28.68 -6.34 21.42
C SER A 812 -27.53 -6.24 20.45
N LEU A 813 -27.42 -5.10 19.78
CA LEU A 813 -26.40 -4.81 18.81
C LEU A 813 -25.01 -4.85 19.44
N GLY A 814 -24.84 -4.20 20.61
CA GLY A 814 -23.57 -4.25 21.34
C GLY A 814 -23.17 -5.67 21.77
N ALA A 815 -24.12 -6.43 22.32
CA ALA A 815 -23.88 -7.82 22.73
C ALA A 815 -23.59 -8.75 21.54
N SER A 816 -24.31 -8.57 20.43
CA SER A 816 -24.12 -9.31 19.18
C SER A 816 -22.75 -9.07 18.57
N PHE A 817 -22.34 -7.80 18.52
CA PHE A 817 -21.08 -7.42 17.95
C PHE A 817 -19.92 -8.00 18.76
N GLY A 818 -19.96 -7.91 20.09
CA GLY A 818 -18.92 -8.51 20.91
C GLY A 818 -18.93 -10.05 20.88
N LEU A 819 -20.09 -10.69 20.69
CA LEU A 819 -20.13 -12.14 20.43
C LEU A 819 -19.46 -12.50 19.10
N SER A 820 -19.60 -11.65 18.08
CA SER A 820 -18.89 -11.82 16.81
C SER A 820 -17.37 -11.66 16.97
N VAL A 821 -16.93 -10.66 17.75
CA VAL A 821 -15.51 -10.49 18.14
C VAL A 821 -14.97 -11.73 18.85
N LEU A 822 -15.75 -12.34 19.74
CA LEU A 822 -15.35 -13.57 20.43
C LEU A 822 -15.16 -14.74 19.43
N ILE A 823 -16.08 -14.89 18.47
CA ILE A 823 -16.05 -16.01 17.52
C ILE A 823 -14.95 -15.83 16.48
N TRP A 824 -14.91 -14.70 15.79
CA TRP A 824 -13.97 -14.50 14.69
C TRP A 824 -12.56 -14.23 15.20
N GLN A 825 -12.40 -13.25 16.10
CA GLN A 825 -11.07 -12.82 16.53
C GLN A 825 -10.42 -13.80 17.52
N HIS A 826 -11.17 -14.35 18.47
CA HIS A 826 -10.58 -15.20 19.53
C HIS A 826 -10.66 -16.70 19.24
N LEU A 827 -11.71 -17.18 18.56
CA LEU A 827 -11.87 -18.61 18.29
C LEU A 827 -11.32 -19.02 16.92
N ILE A 828 -11.58 -18.23 15.88
CA ILE A 828 -11.12 -18.50 14.51
C ILE A 828 -9.73 -17.90 14.25
N GLY A 829 -9.37 -16.82 14.97
CA GLY A 829 -8.08 -16.13 14.80
C GLY A 829 -8.05 -15.17 13.60
N LEU A 830 -9.22 -14.79 13.08
CA LEU A 830 -9.36 -13.80 12.01
C LEU A 830 -9.98 -12.53 12.58
N GLU A 831 -9.31 -11.41 12.36
CA GLU A 831 -9.84 -10.10 12.73
C GLU A 831 -11.16 -9.79 11.99
N LEU A 832 -11.90 -8.83 12.51
CA LEU A 832 -13.14 -8.41 11.88
C LEU A 832 -12.85 -7.37 10.81
N HIS A 833 -13.43 -7.59 9.64
CA HIS A 833 -13.34 -6.65 8.54
C HIS A 833 -14.08 -5.35 8.90
N TRP A 834 -13.50 -4.19 8.54
CA TRP A 834 -14.00 -2.86 8.89
C TRP A 834 -15.49 -2.63 8.55
N MET A 835 -15.96 -3.18 7.43
CA MET A 835 -17.36 -3.03 6.99
C MET A 835 -18.37 -3.80 7.86
N VAL A 836 -17.93 -4.83 8.61
CA VAL A 836 -18.83 -5.73 9.37
C VAL A 836 -19.60 -4.94 10.42
N ILE A 837 -18.96 -4.00 11.12
CA ILE A 837 -19.64 -3.18 12.12
C ILE A 837 -20.75 -2.37 11.47
N ALA A 838 -20.41 -1.58 10.45
CA ALA A 838 -21.37 -0.67 9.83
C ALA A 838 -22.58 -1.42 9.27
N MET A 839 -22.33 -2.55 8.61
CA MET A 839 -23.41 -3.38 8.05
C MET A 839 -24.26 -4.03 9.14
N ALA A 840 -23.62 -4.61 10.16
CA ALA A 840 -24.33 -5.25 11.27
C ALA A 840 -25.15 -4.22 12.05
N VAL A 841 -24.61 -3.03 12.31
CA VAL A 841 -25.30 -1.94 13.00
C VAL A 841 -26.59 -1.61 12.28
N ILE A 842 -26.52 -1.35 10.97
CA ILE A 842 -27.65 -0.83 10.22
C ILE A 842 -28.72 -1.91 10.03
N VAL A 843 -28.31 -3.15 9.71
CA VAL A 843 -29.26 -4.26 9.54
C VAL A 843 -29.87 -4.71 10.87
N LEU A 844 -29.08 -4.80 11.96
CA LEU A 844 -29.62 -5.18 13.27
C LEU A 844 -30.51 -4.10 13.87
N LEU A 845 -30.20 -2.81 13.68
CA LEU A 845 -31.10 -1.72 14.08
C LEU A 845 -32.42 -1.78 13.29
N ALA A 846 -32.32 -1.97 11.97
CA ALA A 846 -33.46 -2.09 11.08
C ALA A 846 -34.40 -3.24 11.47
N VAL A 847 -33.85 -4.45 11.65
CA VAL A 847 -34.63 -5.67 11.85
C VAL A 847 -34.98 -5.91 13.33
N GLY A 848 -34.07 -5.59 14.26
CA GLY A 848 -34.29 -5.82 15.69
C GLY A 848 -35.43 -4.98 16.27
N ALA A 849 -35.70 -3.81 15.69
CA ALA A 849 -36.81 -2.95 16.12
C ALA A 849 -38.18 -3.53 15.77
N ASP A 850 -38.30 -4.23 14.65
CA ASP A 850 -39.57 -4.79 14.16
C ASP A 850 -40.16 -5.81 15.15
N TYR A 851 -39.35 -6.76 15.60
CA TYR A 851 -39.94 -7.81 16.40
C TYR A 851 -40.33 -7.38 17.81
N ASN A 852 -39.67 -6.36 18.35
CA ASN A 852 -40.07 -5.72 19.59
C ASN A 852 -41.40 -4.95 19.41
N LEU A 853 -41.62 -4.34 18.24
CA LEU A 853 -42.91 -3.75 17.88
C LEU A 853 -44.04 -4.79 17.86
N LEU A 854 -43.83 -5.97 17.26
CA LEU A 854 -44.83 -7.05 17.23
C LEU A 854 -45.31 -7.46 18.63
N LEU A 855 -44.37 -7.59 19.56
CA LEU A 855 -44.67 -7.94 20.94
C LEU A 855 -45.45 -6.81 21.65
N VAL A 856 -45.04 -5.56 21.46
CA VAL A 856 -45.69 -4.41 22.11
C VAL A 856 -47.07 -4.11 21.51
N ALA A 857 -47.25 -4.27 20.19
CA ALA A 857 -48.55 -4.20 19.54
C ALA A 857 -49.52 -5.22 20.15
N ARG A 858 -49.02 -6.43 20.47
CA ARG A 858 -49.79 -7.46 21.15
C ARG A 858 -50.08 -7.15 22.60
N PHE A 859 -49.14 -6.57 23.33
CA PHE A 859 -49.44 -6.03 24.66
C PHE A 859 -50.58 -5.04 24.59
N LYS A 860 -50.57 -4.15 23.57
CA LYS A 860 -51.59 -3.12 23.37
C LYS A 860 -52.98 -3.70 23.09
N GLU A 861 -53.08 -4.72 22.24
CA GLU A 861 -54.34 -5.41 21.96
C GLU A 861 -54.89 -6.11 23.22
N GLU A 862 -54.02 -6.73 24.02
CA GLU A 862 -54.42 -7.46 25.22
C GLU A 862 -54.56 -6.59 26.49
N ILE A 863 -54.31 -5.27 26.41
CA ILE A 863 -54.41 -4.32 27.55
C ILE A 863 -55.75 -4.46 28.30
N HIS A 864 -56.84 -4.74 27.59
CA HIS A 864 -58.19 -4.88 28.17
C HIS A 864 -58.30 -5.92 29.30
N ALA A 865 -57.43 -6.94 29.32
CA ALA A 865 -57.39 -7.98 30.36
C ALA A 865 -56.63 -7.55 31.64
N GLY A 866 -56.07 -6.33 31.66
CA GLY A 866 -55.13 -5.83 32.68
C GLY A 866 -53.67 -6.04 32.26
N LEU A 867 -52.74 -5.21 32.76
CA LEU A 867 -51.34 -5.17 32.29
C LEU A 867 -50.61 -6.52 32.42
N ASN A 868 -50.66 -7.12 33.61
CA ASN A 868 -49.96 -8.37 33.91
C ASN A 868 -50.55 -9.57 33.14
N THR A 869 -51.88 -9.68 33.12
CA THR A 869 -52.58 -10.73 32.38
C THR A 869 -52.42 -10.56 30.87
N GLY A 870 -52.40 -9.31 30.40
CA GLY A 870 -52.19 -8.96 29.00
C GLY A 870 -50.80 -9.37 28.51
N ILE A 871 -49.74 -9.13 29.30
CA ILE A 871 -48.38 -9.61 28.98
C ILE A 871 -48.36 -11.15 28.84
N ILE A 872 -48.97 -11.88 29.78
CA ILE A 872 -49.02 -13.35 29.76
C ILE A 872 -49.79 -13.88 28.54
N ARG A 873 -50.92 -13.26 28.21
CA ARG A 873 -51.75 -13.63 27.04
C ARG A 873 -51.03 -13.33 25.73
N ALA A 874 -50.44 -12.14 25.61
CA ALA A 874 -49.66 -11.73 24.46
C ALA A 874 -48.47 -12.68 24.22
N MET A 875 -47.66 -12.95 25.25
CA MET A 875 -46.56 -13.90 25.14
C MET A 875 -47.04 -15.31 24.76
N GLY A 876 -48.18 -15.75 25.32
CA GLY A 876 -48.78 -17.03 24.99
C GLY A 876 -49.28 -17.15 23.55
N GLY A 877 -49.80 -16.06 22.97
CA GLY A 877 -50.36 -16.01 21.62
C GLY A 877 -49.31 -15.83 20.54
N THR A 878 -48.30 -14.97 20.77
CA THR A 878 -47.32 -14.62 19.73
C THR A 878 -45.94 -15.20 19.92
N GLY A 879 -45.60 -15.71 21.11
CA GLY A 879 -44.27 -16.25 21.40
C GLY A 879 -43.84 -17.33 20.40
N SER A 880 -44.70 -18.29 20.05
CA SER A 880 -44.31 -19.35 19.11
C SER A 880 -44.12 -18.87 17.68
N VAL A 881 -44.95 -17.92 17.21
CA VAL A 881 -44.89 -17.44 15.82
C VAL A 881 -43.72 -16.47 15.64
N VAL A 882 -43.55 -15.54 16.58
CA VAL A 882 -42.51 -14.51 16.54
C VAL A 882 -41.11 -15.11 16.76
N THR A 883 -40.95 -16.09 17.65
CA THR A 883 -39.68 -16.81 17.81
C THR A 883 -39.35 -17.66 16.60
N SER A 884 -40.36 -18.26 15.94
CA SER A 884 -40.12 -19.04 14.72
C SER A 884 -39.66 -18.16 13.56
N ALA A 885 -40.30 -16.99 13.36
CA ALA A 885 -39.87 -16.01 12.38
C ALA A 885 -38.42 -15.53 12.65
N GLY A 886 -38.14 -15.09 13.89
CA GLY A 886 -36.79 -14.66 14.26
C GLY A 886 -35.71 -15.74 14.13
N LEU A 887 -36.03 -17.01 14.40
CA LEU A 887 -35.10 -18.12 14.18
C LEU A 887 -34.86 -18.39 12.69
N VAL A 888 -35.92 -18.36 11.87
CA VAL A 888 -35.79 -18.52 10.42
C VAL A 888 -34.89 -17.42 9.88
N PHE A 889 -35.16 -16.15 10.20
CA PHE A 889 -34.34 -15.01 9.78
C PHE A 889 -32.88 -15.17 10.25
N ALA A 890 -32.66 -15.48 11.53
CA ALA A 890 -31.31 -15.62 12.06
C ALA A 890 -30.51 -16.72 11.34
N PHE A 891 -31.10 -17.90 11.12
CA PHE A 891 -30.44 -18.98 10.40
C PHE A 891 -30.28 -18.69 8.90
N THR A 892 -31.18 -17.93 8.28
CA THR A 892 -30.98 -17.47 6.90
C THR A 892 -29.77 -16.56 6.78
N MET A 893 -29.58 -15.63 7.72
CA MET A 893 -28.39 -14.77 7.74
C MET A 893 -27.11 -15.59 8.04
N MET A 894 -27.18 -16.56 8.95
CA MET A 894 -26.04 -17.46 9.23
C MET A 894 -25.66 -18.34 8.04
N SER A 895 -26.57 -18.59 7.08
CA SER A 895 -26.24 -19.39 5.88
C SER A 895 -25.16 -18.72 5.01
N MET A 896 -24.99 -17.40 5.13
CA MET A 896 -23.92 -16.65 4.47
C MET A 896 -22.52 -17.04 4.98
N ALA A 897 -22.40 -17.73 6.13
CA ALA A 897 -21.13 -18.22 6.65
C ALA A 897 -20.39 -19.19 5.70
N ILE A 898 -21.10 -19.78 4.73
CA ILE A 898 -20.55 -20.71 3.72
C ILE A 898 -20.02 -19.96 2.48
N SER A 899 -20.16 -18.63 2.43
CA SER A 899 -19.60 -17.78 1.37
C SER A 899 -18.10 -18.00 1.20
N GLU A 900 -17.61 -17.99 -0.03
CA GLU A 900 -16.16 -17.98 -0.32
C GLU A 900 -15.53 -16.67 0.18
N LEU A 901 -16.28 -15.56 0.18
CA LEU A 901 -15.87 -14.32 0.83
C LEU A 901 -16.13 -14.39 2.34
N ALA A 902 -15.06 -14.37 3.13
CA ALA A 902 -15.15 -14.36 4.59
C ALA A 902 -15.87 -13.10 5.12
N VAL A 903 -15.75 -11.95 4.45
CA VAL A 903 -16.48 -10.71 4.81
C VAL A 903 -18.00 -10.92 4.84
N ILE A 904 -18.54 -11.58 3.81
CA ILE A 904 -19.97 -11.88 3.69
C ILE A 904 -20.40 -12.85 4.81
N GLY A 905 -19.54 -13.83 5.13
CA GLY A 905 -19.75 -14.74 6.26
C GLY A 905 -19.73 -14.04 7.62
N GLN A 906 -18.79 -13.12 7.85
CA GLN A 906 -18.73 -12.30 9.06
C GLN A 906 -19.98 -11.43 9.24
N VAL A 907 -20.42 -10.76 8.17
CA VAL A 907 -21.65 -9.95 8.19
C VAL A 907 -22.87 -10.82 8.53
N GLY A 908 -23.07 -11.93 7.82
CA GLY A 908 -24.24 -12.78 8.02
C GLY A 908 -24.29 -13.48 9.38
N THR A 909 -23.14 -13.96 9.88
CA THR A 909 -23.05 -14.55 11.22
C THR A 909 -23.27 -13.53 12.32
N THR A 910 -22.70 -12.31 12.18
CA THR A 910 -22.91 -11.22 13.16
C THR A 910 -24.38 -10.84 13.23
N ILE A 911 -25.04 -10.64 12.07
CA ILE A 911 -26.48 -10.33 12.04
C ILE A 911 -27.29 -11.50 12.59
N GLY A 912 -26.99 -12.73 12.19
CA GLY A 912 -27.69 -13.92 12.68
C GLY A 912 -27.61 -14.08 14.19
N LEU A 913 -26.43 -13.89 14.78
CA LEU A 913 -26.23 -13.94 16.23
C LEU A 913 -27.00 -12.84 16.96
N GLY A 914 -27.03 -11.64 16.40
CA GLY A 914 -27.78 -10.52 16.98
C GLY A 914 -29.28 -10.72 16.93
N LEU A 915 -29.80 -11.32 15.86
CA LEU A 915 -31.20 -11.68 15.76
C LEU A 915 -31.58 -12.83 16.69
N LEU A 916 -30.69 -13.82 16.90
CA LEU A 916 -30.89 -14.84 17.93
C LEU A 916 -30.93 -14.22 19.32
N PHE A 917 -29.99 -13.33 19.63
CA PHE A 917 -29.91 -12.67 20.92
C PHE A 917 -31.16 -11.80 21.17
N ASP A 918 -31.57 -11.00 20.18
CA ASP A 918 -32.79 -10.20 20.27
C ASP A 918 -34.03 -11.09 20.46
N THR A 919 -34.15 -12.17 19.68
CA THR A 919 -35.33 -13.04 19.70
C THR A 919 -35.44 -13.85 20.99
N LEU A 920 -34.33 -14.46 21.44
CA LEU A 920 -34.34 -15.42 22.54
C LEU A 920 -34.11 -14.78 23.90
N VAL A 921 -33.33 -13.70 23.99
CA VAL A 921 -32.98 -13.06 25.26
C VAL A 921 -33.81 -11.80 25.46
N ILE A 922 -33.73 -10.86 24.52
CA ILE A 922 -34.29 -9.52 24.73
C ILE A 922 -35.81 -9.56 24.68
N ARG A 923 -36.37 -10.04 23.58
CA ARG A 923 -37.82 -10.07 23.36
C ARG A 923 -38.53 -11.03 24.29
N SER A 924 -37.94 -12.19 24.54
CA SER A 924 -38.57 -13.24 25.34
C SER A 924 -38.51 -12.95 26.85
N PHE A 925 -37.51 -12.19 27.32
CA PHE A 925 -37.29 -11.97 28.75
C PHE A 925 -37.10 -10.49 29.12
N MET A 926 -36.19 -9.77 28.48
CA MET A 926 -35.82 -8.40 28.86
C MET A 926 -36.96 -7.38 28.64
N THR A 927 -37.50 -7.26 27.43
CA THR A 927 -38.56 -6.30 27.07
C THR A 927 -39.84 -6.49 27.91
N PRO A 928 -40.37 -7.73 28.09
CA PRO A 928 -41.54 -7.94 28.96
C PRO A 928 -41.24 -7.67 30.44
N SER A 929 -40.00 -7.89 30.92
CA SER A 929 -39.62 -7.60 32.31
C SER A 929 -39.58 -6.10 32.58
N ILE A 930 -39.03 -5.31 31.65
CA ILE A 930 -39.05 -3.84 31.71
C ILE A 930 -40.50 -3.33 31.66
N ALA A 931 -41.32 -3.85 30.75
CA ALA A 931 -42.74 -3.49 30.65
C ALA A 931 -43.51 -3.81 31.96
N ALA A 932 -43.23 -4.95 32.59
CA ALA A 932 -43.84 -5.35 33.86
C ALA A 932 -43.40 -4.44 35.03
N LEU A 933 -42.11 -4.06 35.10
CA LEU A 933 -41.58 -3.15 36.14
C LEU A 933 -42.14 -1.73 36.00
N MET A 934 -42.21 -1.21 34.78
CA MET A 934 -42.68 0.16 34.52
C MET A 934 -44.21 0.28 34.60
N GLY A 935 -44.94 -0.82 34.38
CA GLY A 935 -46.39 -0.89 34.54
C GLY A 935 -47.14 0.18 33.75
N LYS A 936 -47.79 1.12 34.43
CA LYS A 936 -48.55 2.21 33.79
C LYS A 936 -47.64 3.25 33.10
N TRP A 937 -46.40 3.40 33.55
CA TRP A 937 -45.44 4.35 33.00
C TRP A 937 -44.91 3.91 31.64
N PHE A 938 -44.91 2.60 31.37
CA PHE A 938 -44.52 2.05 30.08
C PHE A 938 -45.34 2.64 28.91
N TRP A 939 -46.61 2.98 29.17
CA TRP A 939 -47.52 3.51 28.16
C TRP A 939 -47.59 5.04 28.12
N TRP A 940 -46.84 5.76 28.95
CA TRP A 940 -46.89 7.21 29.02
C TRP A 940 -46.55 7.84 27.66
N PRO A 941 -47.31 8.85 27.17
CA PRO A 941 -48.36 9.63 27.84
C PRO A 941 -49.79 9.04 27.80
N GLN A 942 -49.99 7.86 27.22
CA GLN A 942 -51.31 7.22 27.21
C GLN A 942 -51.70 6.75 28.62
N ARG A 943 -52.93 7.09 29.05
CA ARG A 943 -53.47 6.65 30.35
C ARG A 943 -54.09 5.26 30.22
N VAL A 944 -53.39 4.24 30.71
CA VAL A 944 -53.83 2.83 30.69
C VAL A 944 -54.23 2.35 32.09
N ARG A 945 -55.32 1.58 32.20
CA ARG A 945 -55.78 0.99 33.48
C ARG A 945 -54.94 -0.24 33.83
N GLN A 946 -54.54 -0.34 35.11
CA GLN A 946 -53.74 -1.48 35.59
C GLN A 946 -54.55 -2.76 35.80
N ARG A 947 -55.86 -2.64 36.06
CA ARG A 947 -56.79 -3.76 36.30
C ARG A 947 -57.91 -3.76 35.26
N PRO A 948 -58.47 -4.94 34.90
CA PRO A 948 -59.58 -5.04 33.96
C PRO A 948 -60.81 -4.28 34.46
N VAL A 949 -61.68 -3.86 33.54
CA VAL A 949 -62.96 -3.24 33.89
C VAL A 949 -63.78 -4.26 34.68
N PRO A 950 -64.30 -3.92 35.88
CA PRO A 950 -65.16 -4.84 36.62
C PRO A 950 -66.36 -5.22 35.76
N ALA A 951 -66.46 -6.50 35.40
CA ALA A 951 -67.64 -7.04 34.72
C ALA A 951 -68.59 -7.60 35.80
N PRO A 952 -69.91 -7.34 35.70
CA PRO A 952 -70.89 -7.99 36.58
C PRO A 952 -70.80 -9.51 36.41
N TRP A 953 -70.93 -10.24 37.52
CA TRP A 953 -70.96 -11.71 37.51
C TRP A 953 -72.07 -12.18 36.56
N PRO A 954 -71.84 -13.19 35.70
CA PRO A 954 -72.89 -13.72 34.84
C PRO A 954 -74.08 -14.13 35.71
N GLN A 955 -75.25 -13.55 35.45
CA GLN A 955 -76.45 -13.95 36.17
C GLN A 955 -76.72 -15.43 35.83
N PRO A 956 -77.02 -16.28 36.84
CA PRO A 956 -77.41 -17.66 36.55
C PRO A 956 -78.61 -17.61 35.60
N VAL A 957 -78.54 -18.40 34.53
CA VAL A 957 -79.63 -18.54 33.57
C VAL A 957 -80.89 -18.91 34.36
N GLN A 958 -81.83 -17.97 34.48
CA GLN A 958 -83.16 -18.27 34.98
C GLN A 958 -83.78 -19.24 33.98
N ARG A 959 -83.81 -20.53 34.32
CA ARG A 959 -84.67 -21.49 33.62
C ARG A 959 -86.09 -21.03 33.88
N GLU A 960 -86.81 -20.68 32.81
CA GLU A 960 -88.26 -20.45 32.90
C GLU A 960 -88.93 -21.74 33.43
N PRO A 961 -89.94 -21.65 34.31
CA PRO A 961 -90.57 -22.82 34.94
C PRO A 961 -91.37 -23.73 33.99
N GLN A 962 -91.29 -23.55 32.67
CA GLN A 962 -92.16 -24.26 31.71
C GLN A 962 -91.58 -25.55 31.13
N ASP A 963 -90.27 -25.83 31.28
CA ASP A 963 -89.66 -27.05 30.71
C ASP A 963 -89.61 -28.25 31.69
N SER A 964 -90.53 -28.34 32.64
CA SER A 964 -90.63 -29.50 33.55
C SER A 964 -91.89 -30.36 33.38
N LEU A 965 -92.80 -30.01 32.47
CA LEU A 965 -93.96 -30.85 32.12
C LEU A 965 -94.35 -30.69 30.63
N THR A 966 -93.61 -31.36 29.74
CA THR A 966 -94.12 -32.11 28.56
C THR A 966 -93.02 -32.98 27.98
#